data_AF-A0A1X7A723-F1
#
_entry.id   AF-A0A1X7A723-F1
#
_cell.length_a   1.000
_cell.length_b   1.000
_cell.length_c   1.000
_cell.angle_alpha   90.00
_cell.angle_beta   90.00
_cell.angle_gamma   90.00
#
_symmetry.space_group_name_H-M   'P 1'
#
loop_
_entity.id
_entity.type
_entity.pdbx_description
1 polymer ?
#
loop_
_entity_poly.entity_id
_entity_poly.type
_entity_poly.pdbx_seq_one_letter_code
_entity_poly.pdbx_strand_id
1 'polypeptide(L)'
;MLSAVEAGEKHVLKELQDSPVSEARVQAMLKEIVRRAVAGMIARQESGSVTEIPESYLGRIDKETGRIRDAQRARDWSVASTFAGEIARQNGLGPEAVESPAVARQVLSLLRRLNDLSARVERDFDDPLDVGRDLLIDHGLNPTREAMKPPMLLSEAIEKACEEAPHDVEIKIRVIGKVALAYFGDVPVASIVLEQSFEFLFQVWMLPKRWGKGHGRNRHEKIGKDLCPLQEIRDADARDAQLLEEILNLDTLSVPDKRRRLVVELIPRLTDGYLFVQRDMLNRIFRAALGRKRVGRDVDDEDRLVPSHAQLKNRLRAWHKSQKTPCKLPKRVSRPKRRMSWSLEHVSRLLRSPIYVGTSSPKQRSRKATARNRIIIRDAIYWVPLIMITMGVRPEEILQAAVPDVVRRDGILCLFVGEEEDAVLKNEQSRRVLPIPEILLELGFREWVVAKRKFGETWLFPEIQPDKSHGRRSQIFGDRLRNLLKTLKLHDTREDIYAMRRTLSSKLLSRGIDTGTRQRILGHLEGTTIDRHYSDHGLLELKDLLDSVDYGIEVGRDRRFDFPIIVGNRTAMQTALDVEVALTDRREISAVQLRDSETDEIVFEAAISGRKAPAEYTWNDCEALEEKDVAARIVSLGRQYSLTMPASEEATAALEHLLILVDDKPFYAPATKPSVDKETEEIENPSVVDAKPIVDNPDSRPVDLEAGDLVVCALPSRRAEPTKSTARPGIVVNTRTMAGRKFLDIAWGGPIETAGPAPHELAIAQAVEMAEAKLDIPTRFNLRRRFLVPEEDTARLHHRLGRISKSAENRLREGLLYAGDVSPEPVAEPTRKQRPLVVERRRSRSVRPPNSR
;
A
#
# COMPACT_ATOMS: atom_id res chain seq x y z
N MET A 1 4.50 27.74 -38.29
CA MET A 1 4.78 27.18 -36.96
C MET A 1 5.92 26.17 -36.96
N LEU A 2 6.11 25.35 -38.01
CA LEU A 2 7.29 24.47 -38.14
C LEU A 2 8.64 25.21 -38.21
N SER A 3 8.70 26.41 -38.81
CA SER A 3 9.97 27.15 -38.92
C SER A 3 10.47 27.80 -37.62
N ALA A 4 9.61 28.01 -36.62
CA ALA A 4 10.01 28.59 -35.33
C ALA A 4 10.54 27.52 -34.36
N VAL A 5 10.05 26.28 -34.49
CA VAL A 5 10.52 25.12 -33.72
C VAL A 5 11.84 24.61 -34.30
N GLU A 6 11.98 24.55 -35.63
CA GLU A 6 13.25 24.20 -36.29
C GLU A 6 14.32 25.30 -36.13
N ALA A 7 13.92 26.58 -36.08
CA ALA A 7 14.84 27.66 -35.74
C ALA A 7 15.25 27.61 -34.25
N GLY A 8 14.34 27.21 -33.36
CA GLY A 8 14.64 26.97 -31.94
C GLY A 8 15.56 25.78 -31.71
N GLU A 9 15.37 24.66 -32.42
CA GLU A 9 16.25 23.49 -32.34
C GLU A 9 17.62 23.75 -32.97
N LYS A 10 17.70 24.49 -34.08
CA LYS A 10 18.97 24.97 -34.63
C LYS A 10 19.66 26.00 -33.74
N HIS A 11 18.91 26.81 -32.99
CA HIS A 11 19.48 27.77 -32.04
C HIS A 11 20.05 27.06 -30.80
N VAL A 12 19.37 26.03 -30.29
CA VAL A 12 19.85 25.17 -29.19
C VAL A 12 21.07 24.34 -29.61
N LEU A 13 21.11 23.84 -30.85
CA LEU A 13 22.29 23.16 -31.41
C LEU A 13 23.47 24.11 -31.70
N LYS A 14 23.21 25.38 -32.02
CA LYS A 14 24.24 26.42 -32.15
C LYS A 14 24.75 26.90 -30.78
N GLU A 15 23.89 27.04 -29.78
CA GLU A 15 24.29 27.34 -28.40
C GLU A 15 25.13 26.21 -27.80
N LEU A 16 24.94 24.96 -28.23
CA LEU A 16 25.77 23.81 -27.84
C LEU A 16 27.19 23.83 -28.44
N GLN A 17 27.43 24.52 -29.57
CA GLN A 17 28.77 24.64 -30.15
C GLN A 17 29.65 25.63 -29.36
N ASP A 18 29.05 26.66 -28.76
CA ASP A 18 29.70 27.67 -27.92
C ASP A 18 29.45 27.47 -26.40
N SER A 19 28.86 26.33 -26.00
CA SER A 19 28.56 26.00 -24.61
C SER A 19 29.82 25.64 -23.81
N PRO A 20 29.91 25.95 -22.50
CA PRO A 20 30.99 25.45 -21.62
C PRO A 20 31.14 23.92 -21.65
N VAL A 21 30.10 23.20 -22.08
CA VAL A 21 30.13 21.75 -22.32
C VAL A 21 31.05 21.37 -23.49
N SER A 22 31.14 22.21 -24.53
CA SER A 22 32.02 22.01 -25.70
C SER A 22 33.49 22.13 -25.31
N GLU A 23 33.85 23.15 -24.52
CA GLU A 23 35.21 23.36 -24.02
C GLU A 23 35.65 22.21 -23.10
N ALA A 24 34.80 21.77 -22.17
CA ALA A 24 35.08 20.64 -21.31
C ALA A 24 35.35 19.34 -22.09
N ARG A 25 34.59 19.09 -23.16
CA ARG A 25 34.81 17.93 -24.06
C ARG A 25 36.12 18.04 -24.82
N VAL A 26 36.49 19.23 -25.28
CA VAL A 26 37.79 19.48 -25.93
C VAL A 26 38.92 19.20 -24.94
N GLN A 27 38.85 19.71 -23.71
CA GLN A 27 39.87 19.44 -22.68
C GLN A 27 39.97 17.94 -22.33
N ALA A 28 38.84 17.24 -22.22
CA ALA A 28 38.81 15.79 -22.00
C ALA A 28 39.46 15.01 -23.15
N MET A 29 39.19 15.41 -24.40
CA MET A 29 39.82 14.86 -25.59
C MET A 29 41.32 15.08 -25.59
N LEU A 30 41.80 16.31 -25.34
CA LEU A 30 43.24 16.62 -25.26
C LEU A 30 43.94 15.80 -24.17
N LYS A 31 43.31 15.70 -22.99
CA LYS A 31 43.80 14.85 -21.89
C LYS A 31 43.91 13.38 -22.28
N GLU A 32 42.94 12.84 -23.01
CA GLU A 32 42.98 11.46 -23.53
C GLU A 32 44.11 11.25 -24.54
N ILE A 33 44.35 12.23 -25.44
CA ILE A 33 45.47 12.20 -26.38
C ILE A 33 46.81 12.09 -25.64
N VAL A 34 47.03 12.94 -24.62
CA VAL A 34 48.27 12.89 -23.81
C VAL A 34 48.43 11.54 -23.11
N ARG A 35 47.38 11.06 -22.44
CA ARG A 35 47.45 9.80 -21.70
C ARG A 35 47.78 8.62 -22.61
N ARG A 36 47.12 8.50 -23.77
CA ARG A 36 47.38 7.40 -24.72
C ARG A 36 48.79 7.44 -25.26
N ALA A 37 49.31 8.63 -25.59
CA ALA A 37 50.67 8.78 -26.07
C ALA A 37 51.69 8.32 -25.02
N VAL A 38 51.58 8.81 -23.78
CA VAL A 38 52.49 8.45 -22.68
C VAL A 38 52.34 6.97 -22.28
N ALA A 39 51.12 6.45 -22.21
CA ALA A 39 50.88 5.02 -21.95
C ALA A 39 51.50 4.14 -23.05
N GLY A 40 51.42 4.58 -24.31
CA GLY A 40 52.06 3.91 -25.44
C GLY A 40 53.59 3.91 -25.34
N MET A 41 54.20 5.00 -24.89
CA MET A 41 55.64 5.06 -24.60
C MET A 41 56.04 4.05 -23.51
N ILE A 42 55.30 4.04 -22.40
CA ILE A 42 55.53 3.11 -21.29
C ILE A 42 55.41 1.65 -21.77
N ALA A 43 54.35 1.31 -22.50
CA ALA A 43 54.11 -0.04 -23.00
C ALA A 43 55.20 -0.50 -23.98
N ARG A 44 55.78 0.41 -24.78
CA ARG A 44 56.91 0.08 -25.66
C ARG A 44 58.19 -0.19 -24.89
N GLN A 45 58.50 0.60 -23.87
CA GLN A 45 59.63 0.34 -22.98
C GLN A 45 59.47 -0.98 -22.20
N GLU A 46 58.25 -1.28 -21.72
CA GLU A 46 57.95 -2.48 -20.95
C GLU A 46 57.88 -3.77 -21.81
N SER A 47 57.47 -3.68 -23.07
CA SER A 47 57.29 -4.85 -23.95
C SER A 47 58.59 -5.43 -24.50
N GLY A 48 59.73 -4.74 -24.33
CA GLY A 48 61.08 -5.31 -24.49
C GLY A 48 61.43 -5.85 -25.89
N SER A 49 60.64 -5.62 -26.94
CA SER A 49 61.02 -6.04 -28.29
C SER A 49 62.00 -5.04 -28.89
N VAL A 50 63.29 -5.32 -28.71
CA VAL A 50 64.44 -4.68 -29.39
C VAL A 50 64.45 -4.95 -30.91
N THR A 51 63.38 -5.51 -31.49
CA THR A 51 63.36 -6.06 -32.86
C THR A 51 62.54 -5.25 -33.89
N GLU A 52 61.81 -4.20 -33.50
CA GLU A 52 61.51 -3.09 -34.44
C GLU A 52 62.54 -2.00 -34.20
N ILE A 53 63.50 -1.88 -35.12
CA ILE A 53 64.63 -0.94 -35.04
C ILE A 53 64.10 0.47 -34.69
N PRO A 54 64.56 1.11 -33.60
CA PRO A 54 64.12 2.45 -33.17
C PRO A 54 64.11 3.50 -34.31
N GLU A 55 65.01 3.36 -35.29
CA GLU A 55 65.07 4.19 -36.49
C GLU A 55 63.78 4.15 -37.34
N SER A 56 63.10 3.01 -37.43
CA SER A 56 61.85 2.87 -38.18
C SER A 56 60.67 3.56 -37.49
N TYR A 57 60.69 3.63 -36.16
CA TYR A 57 59.68 4.33 -35.36
C TYR A 57 59.95 5.84 -35.34
N LEU A 58 61.20 6.26 -35.09
CA LEU A 58 61.62 7.66 -35.17
C LEU A 58 61.36 8.25 -36.57
N GLY A 59 61.65 7.49 -37.63
CA GLY A 59 61.34 7.90 -39.00
C GLY A 59 59.84 8.03 -39.29
N ARG A 60 58.98 7.25 -38.62
CA ARG A 60 57.52 7.44 -38.66
C ARG A 60 57.11 8.73 -37.95
N ILE A 61 57.63 8.98 -36.74
CA ILE A 61 57.38 10.21 -35.98
C ILE A 61 57.80 11.46 -36.76
N ASP A 62 58.95 11.43 -37.42
CA ASP A 62 59.45 12.56 -38.20
C ASP A 62 58.55 12.87 -39.41
N LYS A 63 58.11 11.84 -40.13
CA LYS A 63 57.13 11.98 -41.24
C LYS A 63 55.80 12.54 -40.75
N GLU A 64 55.31 12.03 -39.62
CA GLU A 64 54.08 12.50 -39.00
C GLU A 64 54.19 13.98 -38.58
N THR A 65 55.29 14.34 -37.93
CA THR A 65 55.58 15.71 -37.52
C THR A 65 55.70 16.65 -38.71
N GLY A 66 56.29 16.19 -39.82
CA GLY A 66 56.31 16.91 -41.10
C GLY A 66 54.89 17.17 -41.61
N ARG A 67 54.06 16.13 -41.69
CA ARG A 67 52.65 16.23 -42.12
C ARG A 67 51.86 17.22 -41.26
N ILE A 68 52.06 17.22 -39.94
CA ILE A 68 51.42 18.16 -39.01
C ILE A 68 51.87 19.61 -39.30
N ARG A 69 53.17 19.85 -39.53
CA ARG A 69 53.70 21.19 -39.86
C ARG A 69 53.14 21.70 -41.18
N ASP A 70 53.10 20.84 -42.19
CA ASP A 70 52.57 21.19 -43.52
C ASP A 70 51.07 21.52 -43.44
N ALA A 71 50.31 20.74 -42.68
CA ALA A 71 48.90 21.01 -42.41
C ALA A 71 48.68 22.38 -41.73
N GLN A 72 49.49 22.70 -40.71
CA GLN A 72 49.42 23.99 -40.02
C GLN A 72 49.77 25.17 -40.95
N ARG A 73 50.76 25.00 -41.83
CA ARG A 73 51.15 26.02 -42.84
C ARG A 73 50.08 26.21 -43.90
N ALA A 74 49.51 25.12 -44.41
CA ALA A 74 48.45 25.12 -45.40
C ALA A 74 47.06 25.48 -44.83
N ARG A 75 46.93 25.59 -43.50
CA ARG A 75 45.66 25.74 -42.77
C ARG A 75 44.66 24.62 -43.08
N ASP A 76 45.17 23.42 -43.32
CA ASP A 76 44.37 22.22 -43.54
C ASP A 76 43.99 21.59 -42.20
N TRP A 77 42.84 22.00 -41.67
CA TRP A 77 42.34 21.53 -40.37
C TRP A 77 41.76 20.12 -40.40
N SER A 78 41.45 19.59 -41.60
CA SER A 78 40.95 18.22 -41.77
C SER A 78 41.93 17.17 -41.25
N VAL A 79 43.23 17.50 -41.24
CA VAL A 79 44.29 16.65 -40.71
C VAL A 79 44.11 16.37 -39.22
N ALA A 80 43.51 17.29 -38.44
CA ALA A 80 43.25 17.04 -37.02
C ALA A 80 42.31 15.84 -36.81
N SER A 81 41.29 15.67 -37.65
CA SER A 81 40.39 14.51 -37.63
C SER A 81 41.10 13.20 -37.94
N THR A 82 42.15 13.22 -38.77
CA THR A 82 42.90 12.01 -39.10
C THR A 82 43.65 11.42 -37.91
N PHE A 83 44.09 12.27 -36.97
CA PHE A 83 44.83 11.85 -35.78
C PHE A 83 43.95 11.73 -34.53
N ALA A 84 43.03 12.67 -34.32
CA ALA A 84 42.22 12.75 -33.12
C ALA A 84 40.78 12.26 -33.30
N GLY A 85 40.34 11.93 -34.53
CA GLY A 85 38.93 11.67 -34.84
C GLY A 85 38.30 10.52 -34.05
N GLU A 86 39.06 9.46 -33.77
CA GLU A 86 38.56 8.37 -32.92
C GLU A 86 38.37 8.81 -31.46
N ILE A 87 39.38 9.46 -30.90
CA ILE A 87 39.38 9.97 -29.52
C ILE A 87 38.31 11.05 -29.35
N ALA A 88 38.13 11.92 -30.34
CA ALA A 88 37.09 12.92 -30.37
C ALA A 88 35.69 12.29 -30.33
N ARG A 89 35.45 11.28 -31.17
CA ARG A 89 34.17 10.55 -31.19
C ARG A 89 33.87 9.90 -29.86
N GLN A 90 34.87 9.30 -29.22
CA GLN A 90 34.76 8.70 -27.88
C GLN A 90 34.49 9.72 -26.78
N ASN A 91 34.82 10.99 -27.00
CA ASN A 91 34.50 12.11 -26.10
C ASN A 91 33.26 12.90 -26.54
N GLY A 92 32.47 12.38 -27.49
CA GLY A 92 31.22 13.00 -27.94
C GLY A 92 31.42 14.27 -28.78
N LEU A 93 32.53 14.36 -29.51
CA LEU A 93 32.82 15.41 -30.48
C LEU A 93 32.71 14.84 -31.91
N GLY A 94 31.97 15.54 -32.78
CA GLY A 94 31.90 15.23 -34.20
C GLY A 94 33.13 15.72 -34.97
N PRO A 95 33.34 15.25 -36.21
CA PRO A 95 34.48 15.67 -37.04
C PRO A 95 34.52 17.18 -37.25
N GLU A 96 33.36 17.82 -37.46
CA GLU A 96 33.24 19.27 -37.61
C GLU A 96 33.80 20.06 -36.42
N ALA A 97 33.65 19.54 -35.19
CA ALA A 97 34.15 20.20 -33.99
C ALA A 97 35.68 20.13 -33.90
N VAL A 98 36.26 18.99 -34.27
CA VAL A 98 37.71 18.76 -34.28
C VAL A 98 38.40 19.58 -35.38
N GLU A 99 37.72 19.73 -36.52
CA GLU A 99 38.21 20.48 -37.69
C GLU A 99 38.03 21.99 -37.54
N SER A 100 37.37 22.45 -36.47
CA SER A 100 37.29 23.86 -36.16
C SER A 100 38.70 24.45 -35.96
N PRO A 101 39.02 25.64 -36.52
CA PRO A 101 40.38 26.15 -36.49
C PRO A 101 40.99 26.31 -35.10
N ALA A 102 40.17 26.61 -34.08
CA ALA A 102 40.63 26.76 -32.70
C ALA A 102 41.04 25.41 -32.09
N VAL A 103 40.19 24.39 -32.23
CA VAL A 103 40.44 23.05 -31.67
C VAL A 103 41.53 22.33 -32.47
N ALA A 104 41.48 22.38 -33.80
CA ALA A 104 42.47 21.77 -34.67
C ALA A 104 43.89 22.27 -34.38
N ARG A 105 44.07 23.57 -34.11
CA ARG A 105 45.38 24.12 -33.72
C ARG A 105 45.88 23.56 -32.39
N GLN A 106 45.01 23.45 -31.38
CA GLN A 106 45.38 22.88 -30.09
C GLN A 106 45.79 21.41 -30.24
N VAL A 107 44.99 20.62 -30.96
CA VAL A 107 45.26 19.20 -31.25
C VAL A 107 46.59 19.03 -31.97
N LEU A 108 46.80 19.73 -33.10
CA LEU A 108 48.01 19.59 -33.90
C LEU A 108 49.26 20.08 -33.16
N SER A 109 49.14 21.14 -32.36
CA SER A 109 50.24 21.62 -31.51
C SER A 109 50.61 20.60 -30.42
N LEU A 110 49.59 20.00 -29.78
CA LEU A 110 49.76 18.97 -28.77
C LEU A 110 50.41 17.71 -29.32
N LEU A 111 49.94 17.22 -30.48
CA LEU A 111 50.52 16.05 -31.15
C LEU A 111 52.00 16.27 -31.49
N ARG A 112 52.38 17.48 -31.91
CA ARG A 112 53.79 17.82 -32.13
C ARG A 112 54.61 17.74 -30.84
N ARG A 113 54.12 18.31 -29.73
CA ARG A 113 54.79 18.20 -28.42
C ARG A 113 54.95 16.74 -27.98
N LEU A 114 53.94 15.91 -28.24
CA LEU A 114 53.96 14.48 -27.92
C LEU A 114 54.91 13.68 -28.83
N ASN A 115 55.03 14.06 -30.09
CA ASN A 115 55.99 13.48 -31.04
C ASN A 115 57.43 13.83 -30.66
N ASP A 116 57.69 15.08 -30.27
CA ASP A 116 58.98 15.52 -29.76
C ASP A 116 59.35 14.77 -28.46
N LEU A 117 58.38 14.59 -27.55
CA LEU A 117 58.54 13.80 -26.33
C LEU A 117 58.80 12.32 -26.64
N SER A 118 58.03 11.72 -27.55
CA SER A 118 58.21 10.32 -27.95
C SER A 118 59.60 10.11 -28.54
N ALA A 119 60.05 11.01 -29.42
CA ALA A 119 61.38 10.92 -30.02
C ALA A 119 62.50 11.01 -28.98
N ARG A 120 62.35 11.85 -27.95
CA ARG A 120 63.30 11.93 -26.84
C ARG A 120 63.33 10.65 -26.02
N VAL A 121 62.17 10.18 -25.57
CA VAL A 121 62.02 8.94 -24.79
C VAL A 121 62.67 7.74 -25.50
N GLU A 122 62.46 7.62 -26.82
CA GLU A 122 63.00 6.49 -27.58
C GLU A 122 64.51 6.61 -27.86
N ARG A 123 65.04 7.83 -28.03
CA ARG A 123 66.48 8.05 -28.24
C ARG A 123 67.29 7.86 -26.96
N ASP A 124 66.80 8.44 -25.86
CA ASP A 124 67.56 8.58 -24.61
C ASP A 124 67.14 7.53 -23.57
N PHE A 125 66.08 6.76 -23.84
CA PHE A 125 65.49 5.78 -22.92
C PHE A 125 65.03 6.39 -21.58
N ASP A 126 64.70 7.68 -21.60
CA ASP A 126 64.18 8.45 -20.46
C ASP A 126 62.81 7.89 -20.00
N ASP A 127 62.49 7.98 -18.70
CA ASP A 127 61.15 7.62 -18.19
C ASP A 127 60.11 8.64 -18.70
N PRO A 128 59.09 8.22 -19.48
CA PRO A 128 58.04 9.09 -20.01
C PRO A 128 57.29 9.90 -18.95
N LEU A 129 57.17 9.37 -17.73
CA LEU A 129 56.48 10.04 -16.62
C LEU A 129 57.30 11.19 -16.04
N ASP A 130 58.63 11.09 -16.10
CA ASP A 130 59.55 12.12 -15.60
C ASP A 130 59.75 13.22 -16.64
N VAL A 131 60.12 12.86 -17.88
CA VAL A 131 60.37 13.86 -18.94
C VAL A 131 59.08 14.48 -19.49
N GLY A 132 57.95 13.76 -19.38
CA GLY A 132 56.63 14.25 -19.77
C GLY A 132 55.87 14.94 -18.64
N ARG A 133 56.48 15.09 -17.45
CA ARG A 133 55.81 15.54 -16.22
C ARG A 133 55.00 16.83 -16.40
N ASP A 134 55.61 17.86 -16.95
CA ASP A 134 54.95 19.16 -17.12
C ASP A 134 53.77 19.06 -18.11
N LEU A 135 53.96 18.32 -19.21
CA LEU A 135 52.90 18.09 -20.18
C LEU A 135 51.71 17.32 -19.57
N LEU A 136 51.98 16.35 -18.69
CA LEU A 136 50.94 15.62 -17.97
C LEU A 136 50.18 16.53 -17.00
N ILE A 137 50.90 17.36 -16.23
CA ILE A 137 50.31 18.29 -15.26
C ILE A 137 49.48 19.37 -15.97
N ASP A 138 49.97 19.93 -17.09
CA ASP A 138 49.26 20.90 -17.93
C ASP A 138 47.87 20.39 -18.35
N HIS A 139 47.71 19.07 -18.50
CA HIS A 139 46.46 18.42 -18.92
C HIS A 139 45.75 17.69 -17.76
N GLY A 140 46.12 18.00 -16.51
CA GLY A 140 45.46 17.49 -15.31
C GLY A 140 45.62 15.98 -15.09
N LEU A 141 46.74 15.40 -15.52
CA LEU A 141 47.15 14.01 -15.27
C LEU A 141 48.25 13.97 -14.22
N ASN A 142 48.10 13.10 -13.23
CA ASN A 142 49.18 12.81 -12.29
C ASN A 142 50.24 11.96 -12.99
N PRO A 143 51.54 12.26 -12.86
CA PRO A 143 52.63 11.52 -13.50
C PRO A 143 52.87 10.19 -12.77
N THR A 144 51.94 9.26 -12.94
CA THR A 144 51.94 7.94 -12.28
C THR A 144 51.42 6.90 -13.26
N ARG A 145 51.92 5.65 -13.17
CA ARG A 145 51.46 4.54 -14.02
C ARG A 145 49.95 4.28 -13.87
N GLU A 146 49.42 4.44 -12.65
CA GLU A 146 47.99 4.30 -12.36
C GLU A 146 47.13 5.27 -13.20
N ALA A 147 47.55 6.54 -13.30
CA ALA A 147 46.83 7.57 -14.06
C ALA A 147 46.91 7.38 -15.59
N MET A 148 47.82 6.52 -16.07
CA MET A 148 47.98 6.20 -17.50
C MET A 148 47.09 5.04 -17.95
N LYS A 149 46.49 4.29 -17.02
CA LYS A 149 45.49 3.27 -17.34
C LYS A 149 44.29 3.91 -18.07
N PRO A 150 43.68 3.21 -19.04
CA PRO A 150 42.50 3.72 -19.72
C PRO A 150 41.37 3.99 -18.72
N PRO A 151 40.61 5.08 -18.89
CA PRO A 151 39.48 5.37 -18.02
C PRO A 151 38.39 4.33 -18.23
N MET A 152 37.74 3.92 -17.14
CA MET A 152 36.66 2.94 -17.19
C MET A 152 35.49 3.45 -18.05
N LEU A 153 35.08 2.64 -19.01
CA LEU A 153 33.92 2.90 -19.86
C LEU A 153 32.63 2.76 -19.06
N LEU A 154 31.54 3.34 -19.58
CA LEU A 154 30.23 3.27 -18.93
C LEU A 154 29.73 1.82 -18.82
N SER A 155 29.96 0.98 -19.83
CA SER A 155 29.61 -0.45 -19.82
C SER A 155 30.35 -1.22 -18.73
N GLU A 156 31.67 -1.01 -18.62
CA GLU A 156 32.52 -1.60 -17.57
C GLU A 156 32.11 -1.13 -16.17
N ALA A 157 31.78 0.15 -16.03
CA ALA A 157 31.31 0.72 -14.77
C ALA A 157 29.96 0.15 -14.34
N ILE A 158 29.08 -0.17 -15.29
CA ILE A 158 27.80 -0.83 -15.02
C ILE A 158 28.03 -2.24 -14.49
N GLU A 159 28.86 -3.04 -15.15
CA GLU A 159 29.14 -4.41 -14.69
C GLU A 159 29.83 -4.42 -13.33
N LYS A 160 30.85 -3.59 -13.12
CA LYS A 160 31.49 -3.46 -11.81
C LYS A 160 30.49 -3.03 -10.72
N ALA A 161 29.61 -2.08 -11.01
CA ALA A 161 28.58 -1.66 -10.07
C ALA A 161 27.54 -2.77 -9.80
N CYS A 162 27.30 -3.65 -10.77
CA CYS A 162 26.43 -4.83 -10.61
C CYS A 162 27.08 -5.89 -9.72
N GLU A 163 28.36 -6.20 -9.94
CA GLU A 163 29.13 -7.16 -9.14
C GLU A 163 29.22 -6.75 -7.66
N GLU A 164 29.36 -5.46 -7.38
CA GLU A 164 29.42 -4.92 -6.01
C GLU A 164 28.04 -4.78 -5.34
N ALA A 165 26.93 -4.99 -6.07
CA ALA A 165 25.58 -4.74 -5.60
C ALA A 165 24.83 -6.01 -5.18
N PRO A 166 23.97 -5.94 -4.15
CA PRO A 166 22.98 -6.99 -3.92
C PRO A 166 22.06 -7.17 -5.13
N HIS A 167 21.56 -8.39 -5.37
CA HIS A 167 20.74 -8.76 -6.54
C HIS A 167 19.59 -7.78 -6.83
N ASP A 168 18.87 -7.30 -5.81
CA ASP A 168 17.74 -6.37 -6.01
C ASP A 168 18.15 -4.95 -6.40
N VAL A 169 19.39 -4.56 -6.10
CA VAL A 169 20.02 -3.31 -6.52
C VAL A 169 20.64 -3.48 -7.90
N GLU A 170 21.28 -4.62 -8.18
CA GLU A 170 21.84 -4.99 -9.48
C GLU A 170 20.83 -4.78 -10.60
N ILE A 171 19.61 -5.31 -10.46
CA ILE A 171 18.55 -5.15 -11.47
C ILE A 171 18.25 -3.67 -11.76
N LYS A 172 18.24 -2.82 -10.73
CA LYS A 172 17.98 -1.38 -10.90
C LYS A 172 19.16 -0.69 -11.58
N ILE A 173 20.39 -1.10 -11.25
CA ILE A 173 21.63 -0.64 -11.91
C ILE A 173 21.58 -1.00 -13.39
N ARG A 174 21.26 -2.25 -13.75
CA ARG A 174 21.14 -2.68 -15.15
C ARG A 174 20.08 -1.89 -15.91
N VAL A 175 18.93 -1.62 -15.29
CA VAL A 175 17.85 -0.84 -15.91
C VAL A 175 18.32 0.59 -16.22
N ILE A 176 18.89 1.32 -15.24
CA ILE A 176 19.36 2.68 -15.51
C ILE A 176 20.59 2.68 -16.43
N GLY A 177 21.45 1.67 -16.32
CA GLY A 177 22.65 1.48 -17.13
C GLY A 177 22.32 1.30 -18.60
N LYS A 178 21.30 0.48 -18.94
CA LYS A 178 20.81 0.36 -20.34
C LYS A 178 20.35 1.71 -20.89
N VAL A 179 19.62 2.50 -20.08
CA VAL A 179 19.14 3.82 -20.50
C VAL A 179 20.29 4.82 -20.62
N ALA A 180 21.27 4.75 -19.72
CA ALA A 180 22.47 5.58 -19.75
C ALA A 180 23.34 5.29 -20.98
N LEU A 181 23.58 4.01 -21.32
CA LEU A 181 24.30 3.62 -22.54
C LEU A 181 23.58 4.09 -23.81
N ALA A 182 22.25 4.01 -23.85
CA ALA A 182 21.47 4.52 -24.99
C ALA A 182 21.54 6.05 -25.12
N TYR A 183 21.78 6.77 -24.02
CA TYR A 183 21.81 8.24 -24.00
C TYR A 183 23.23 8.80 -24.19
N PHE A 184 24.20 8.34 -23.41
CA PHE A 184 25.59 8.81 -23.43
C PHE A 184 26.45 8.09 -24.48
N GLY A 185 26.06 6.89 -24.91
CA GLY A 185 26.97 5.95 -25.57
C GLY A 185 27.89 5.26 -24.56
N ASP A 186 28.75 4.37 -25.07
CA ASP A 186 29.77 3.72 -24.24
C ASP A 186 31.05 4.58 -24.18
N VAL A 187 30.96 5.65 -23.39
CA VAL A 187 32.03 6.65 -23.22
C VAL A 187 32.71 6.47 -21.86
N PRO A 188 33.95 6.97 -21.69
CA PRO A 188 34.59 7.04 -20.39
C PRO A 188 33.71 7.78 -19.37
N VAL A 189 33.46 7.20 -18.19
CA VAL A 189 32.59 7.84 -17.19
C VAL A 189 33.14 9.22 -16.76
N ALA A 190 34.46 9.39 -16.77
CA ALA A 190 35.13 10.64 -16.44
C ALA A 190 34.87 11.80 -17.43
N SER A 191 34.39 11.52 -18.65
CA SER A 191 34.07 12.55 -19.65
C SER A 191 32.64 13.09 -19.51
N ILE A 192 31.81 12.46 -18.67
CA ILE A 192 30.43 12.90 -18.44
C ILE A 192 30.44 14.03 -17.40
N VAL A 193 29.88 15.18 -17.76
CA VAL A 193 29.79 16.36 -16.88
C VAL A 193 28.44 16.44 -16.16
N LEU A 194 28.39 17.26 -15.09
CA LEU A 194 27.20 17.45 -14.26
C LEU A 194 25.94 17.80 -15.06
N GLU A 195 26.06 18.72 -16.03
CA GLU A 195 24.92 19.18 -16.83
C GLU A 195 24.33 18.05 -17.68
N GLN A 196 25.17 17.23 -18.29
CA GLN A 196 24.71 16.05 -19.03
C GLN A 196 23.99 15.05 -18.12
N SER A 197 24.46 14.88 -16.88
CA SER A 197 23.77 14.06 -15.88
C SER A 197 22.40 14.64 -15.50
N PHE A 198 22.24 15.96 -15.44
CA PHE A 198 20.93 16.59 -15.24
C PHE A 198 20.00 16.34 -16.41
N GLU A 199 20.46 16.57 -17.64
CA GLU A 199 19.69 16.34 -18.86
C GLU A 199 19.23 14.88 -18.95
N PHE A 200 20.14 13.95 -18.70
CA PHE A 200 19.83 12.53 -18.65
C PHE A 200 18.76 12.19 -17.61
N LEU A 201 18.93 12.65 -16.36
CA LEU A 201 17.96 12.38 -15.30
C LEU A 201 16.61 13.06 -15.58
N PHE A 202 16.60 14.21 -16.26
CA PHE A 202 15.38 14.85 -16.72
C PHE A 202 14.67 13.99 -17.79
N GLN A 203 15.39 13.44 -18.76
CA GLN A 203 14.82 12.50 -19.75
C GLN A 203 14.25 11.25 -19.07
N VAL A 204 14.98 10.67 -18.11
CA VAL A 204 14.48 9.55 -17.30
C VAL A 204 13.19 9.94 -16.57
N TRP A 205 13.12 11.13 -15.98
CA TRP A 205 11.93 11.63 -15.30
C TRP A 205 10.73 11.83 -16.23
N MET A 206 10.97 12.06 -17.52
CA MET A 206 9.96 12.20 -18.57
C MET A 206 9.50 10.87 -19.16
N LEU A 207 10.04 9.73 -18.72
CA LEU A 207 9.55 8.42 -19.16
C LEU A 207 8.11 8.15 -18.67
N PRO A 208 7.27 7.50 -19.49
CA PRO A 208 5.97 7.01 -19.06
C PRO A 208 6.09 6.07 -17.85
N LYS A 209 5.13 6.14 -16.92
CA LYS A 209 5.09 5.34 -15.69
C LYS A 209 5.08 3.82 -15.95
N ARG A 210 4.60 3.40 -17.12
CA ARG A 210 4.52 2.00 -17.54
C ARG A 210 5.60 1.61 -18.56
N TRP A 211 6.63 2.44 -18.76
CA TRP A 211 7.70 2.12 -19.70
C TRP A 211 8.31 0.74 -19.40
N GLY A 212 8.72 0.03 -20.45
CA GLY A 212 9.27 -1.32 -20.36
C GLY A 212 8.22 -2.43 -20.15
N LYS A 213 6.97 -2.12 -19.76
CA LYS A 213 5.89 -3.11 -19.64
C LYS A 213 5.15 -3.40 -20.94
N GLY A 214 5.32 -2.55 -21.96
CA GLY A 214 4.70 -2.68 -23.29
C GLY A 214 5.44 -3.60 -24.25
N HIS A 215 6.51 -4.28 -23.82
CA HIS A 215 7.37 -5.07 -24.70
C HIS A 215 6.68 -6.32 -25.29
N GLY A 216 5.48 -6.68 -24.86
CA GLY A 216 4.76 -7.88 -25.33
C GLY A 216 5.21 -9.20 -24.69
N ARG A 217 6.44 -9.29 -24.16
CA ARG A 217 6.93 -10.52 -23.49
C ARG A 217 6.03 -10.96 -22.34
N ASN A 218 5.56 -12.19 -22.41
CA ASN A 218 4.75 -12.82 -21.39
C ASN A 218 4.98 -14.35 -21.38
N ARG A 219 4.26 -15.08 -20.52
CA ARG A 219 4.43 -16.54 -20.40
C ARG A 219 4.09 -17.32 -21.68
N HIS A 220 3.33 -16.72 -22.59
CA HIS A 220 2.91 -17.30 -23.87
C HIS A 220 3.76 -16.78 -25.04
N GLU A 221 4.13 -15.50 -25.02
CA GLU A 221 4.90 -14.83 -26.07
C GLU A 221 6.27 -14.40 -25.52
N LYS A 222 7.32 -15.15 -25.83
CA LYS A 222 8.69 -14.86 -25.35
C LYS A 222 9.39 -13.78 -26.18
N ILE A 223 8.97 -13.60 -27.44
CA ILE A 223 9.52 -12.61 -28.36
C ILE A 223 8.77 -11.30 -28.13
N GLY A 224 9.47 -10.29 -27.67
CA GLY A 224 8.90 -8.96 -27.46
C GLY A 224 9.56 -7.91 -28.32
N LYS A 225 8.90 -6.77 -28.46
CA LYS A 225 9.48 -5.59 -29.12
C LYS A 225 10.50 -4.93 -28.20
N ASP A 226 11.65 -4.53 -28.74
CA ASP A 226 12.57 -3.67 -28.01
C ASP A 226 12.01 -2.25 -28.03
N LEU A 227 11.91 -1.63 -26.86
CA LEU A 227 11.34 -0.30 -26.71
C LEU A 227 12.47 0.70 -26.56
N CYS A 228 12.54 1.67 -27.47
CA CYS A 228 13.48 2.79 -27.37
C CYS A 228 12.95 3.82 -26.34
N PRO A 229 13.68 4.09 -25.24
CA PRO A 229 13.23 5.05 -24.22
C PRO A 229 12.96 6.45 -24.78
N LEU A 230 13.80 6.92 -25.72
CA LEU A 230 13.63 8.24 -26.34
C LEU A 230 12.37 8.31 -27.21
N GLN A 231 12.03 7.23 -27.91
CA GLN A 231 10.81 7.16 -28.71
C GLN A 231 9.57 7.18 -27.83
N GLU A 232 9.57 6.40 -26.74
CA GLU A 232 8.47 6.39 -25.76
C GLU A 232 8.19 7.76 -25.15
N ILE A 233 9.24 8.56 -24.90
CA ILE A 233 9.11 9.94 -24.43
C ILE A 233 8.47 10.81 -25.51
N ARG A 234 8.99 10.76 -26.75
CA ARG A 234 8.47 11.55 -27.88
C ARG A 234 7.00 11.26 -28.16
N ASP A 235 6.62 9.99 -28.19
CA ASP A 235 5.24 9.57 -28.44
C ASP A 235 4.31 10.07 -27.32
N ALA A 236 4.75 9.98 -26.07
CA ALA A 236 3.97 10.44 -24.94
C ALA A 236 3.86 11.98 -24.89
N ASP A 237 4.92 12.70 -25.24
CA ASP A 237 4.95 14.17 -25.29
C ASP A 237 4.07 14.69 -26.43
N ALA A 238 4.12 14.07 -27.61
CA ALA A 238 3.26 14.41 -28.74
C ALA A 238 1.77 14.24 -28.39
N ARG A 239 1.41 13.14 -27.73
CA ARG A 239 0.03 12.86 -27.32
C ARG A 239 -0.46 13.83 -26.26
N ASP A 240 0.37 14.12 -25.26
CA ASP A 240 0.04 15.09 -24.20
C ASP A 240 -0.07 16.52 -24.75
N ALA A 241 0.74 16.90 -25.75
CA ALA A 241 0.66 18.19 -26.42
C ALA A 241 -0.66 18.35 -27.20
N GLN A 242 -1.07 17.30 -27.93
CA GLN A 242 -2.34 17.28 -28.66
C GLN A 242 -3.55 17.42 -27.71
N LEU A 243 -3.52 16.68 -26.60
CA LEU A 243 -4.55 16.76 -25.56
C LEU A 243 -4.60 18.14 -24.89
N LEU A 244 -3.44 18.76 -24.64
CA LEU A 244 -3.35 20.11 -24.09
C LEU A 244 -3.97 21.14 -25.03
N GLU A 245 -3.67 21.06 -26.33
CA GLU A 245 -4.23 21.95 -27.34
C GLU A 245 -5.76 21.80 -27.41
N GLU A 246 -6.26 20.57 -27.47
CA GLU A 246 -7.70 20.28 -27.44
C GLU A 246 -8.37 20.90 -26.21
N ILE A 247 -7.85 20.64 -25.00
CA ILE A 247 -8.46 21.10 -23.75
C ILE A 247 -8.38 22.62 -23.60
N LEU A 248 -7.31 23.25 -24.08
CA LEU A 248 -7.17 24.71 -24.04
C LEU A 248 -8.22 25.38 -24.91
N ASN A 249 -8.51 24.83 -26.09
CA ASN A 249 -9.47 25.36 -27.06
C ASN A 249 -10.96 25.08 -26.73
N LEU A 250 -11.25 24.31 -25.67
CA LEU A 250 -12.62 24.07 -25.22
C LEU A 250 -13.14 25.23 -24.37
N ASP A 251 -13.82 26.19 -24.98
CA ASP A 251 -14.38 27.35 -24.28
C ASP A 251 -15.55 27.01 -23.34
N THR A 252 -16.13 25.81 -23.48
CA THR A 252 -17.21 25.30 -22.63
C THR A 252 -16.76 24.85 -21.24
N LEU A 253 -15.46 24.67 -21.01
CA LEU A 253 -14.92 24.18 -19.74
C LEU A 253 -14.26 25.31 -18.94
N SER A 254 -14.59 25.37 -17.65
CA SER A 254 -13.89 26.26 -16.72
C SER A 254 -12.41 25.85 -16.55
N VAL A 255 -11.55 26.76 -16.12
CA VAL A 255 -10.13 26.44 -15.85
C VAL A 255 -9.97 25.29 -14.82
N PRO A 256 -10.75 25.23 -13.72
CA PRO A 256 -10.77 24.06 -12.84
C PRO A 256 -11.13 22.75 -13.55
N ASP A 257 -12.12 22.75 -14.45
CA ASP A 257 -12.54 21.54 -15.17
C ASP A 257 -11.49 21.10 -16.18
N LYS A 258 -10.91 22.04 -16.94
CA LYS A 258 -9.74 21.80 -17.81
C LYS A 258 -8.59 21.16 -17.02
N ARG A 259 -8.32 21.67 -15.81
CA ARG A 259 -7.28 21.09 -14.92
C ARG A 259 -7.63 19.67 -14.51
N ARG A 260 -8.87 19.42 -14.10
CA ARG A 260 -9.32 18.09 -13.68
C ARG A 260 -9.19 17.08 -14.83
N ARG A 261 -9.62 17.46 -16.02
CA ARG A 261 -9.52 16.65 -17.25
C ARG A 261 -8.08 16.29 -17.56
N LEU A 262 -7.17 17.27 -17.59
CA LEU A 262 -5.73 17.04 -17.79
C LEU A 262 -5.12 16.12 -16.72
N VAL A 263 -5.51 16.27 -15.45
CA VAL A 263 -4.99 15.41 -14.38
C VAL A 263 -5.35 13.94 -14.62
N VAL A 264 -6.49 13.66 -15.25
CA VAL A 264 -7.06 12.32 -15.54
C VAL A 264 -6.62 11.76 -16.90
N GLU A 265 -6.39 12.60 -17.90
CA GLU A 265 -6.11 12.14 -19.27
C GLU A 265 -4.62 12.18 -19.66
N LEU A 266 -3.80 13.07 -19.07
CA LEU A 266 -2.36 13.12 -19.36
C LEU A 266 -1.67 11.80 -19.02
N ILE A 267 -0.72 11.38 -19.87
CA ILE A 267 0.05 10.16 -19.67
C ILE A 267 0.93 10.31 -18.40
N PRO A 268 0.75 9.48 -17.37
CA PRO A 268 1.53 9.60 -16.15
C PRO A 268 3.02 9.32 -16.39
N ARG A 269 3.89 10.23 -15.95
CA ARG A 269 5.35 10.12 -15.96
C ARG A 269 5.90 9.55 -14.63
N LEU A 270 7.19 9.26 -14.58
CA LEU A 270 7.83 8.75 -13.35
C LEU A 270 7.66 9.71 -12.16
N THR A 271 7.54 9.18 -10.95
CA THR A 271 7.45 10.02 -9.74
C THR A 271 8.83 10.53 -9.33
N ASP A 272 8.91 11.71 -8.71
CA ASP A 272 10.16 12.29 -8.21
C ASP A 272 10.91 11.33 -7.27
N GLY A 273 10.17 10.65 -6.38
CA GLY A 273 10.74 9.64 -5.49
C GLY A 273 11.39 8.47 -6.22
N TYR A 274 10.84 8.06 -7.37
CA TYR A 274 11.43 7.01 -8.19
C TYR A 274 12.63 7.51 -9.00
N LEU A 275 12.59 8.77 -9.45
CA LEU A 275 13.76 9.41 -10.07
C LEU A 275 14.96 9.45 -9.12
N PHE A 276 14.77 9.77 -7.84
CA PHE A 276 15.85 9.74 -6.86
C PHE A 276 16.50 8.37 -6.72
N VAL A 277 15.70 7.28 -6.80
CA VAL A 277 16.24 5.93 -6.86
C VAL A 277 17.10 5.74 -8.12
N GLN A 278 16.65 6.18 -9.29
CA GLN A 278 17.43 6.08 -10.53
C GLN A 278 18.73 6.89 -10.47
N ARG A 279 18.66 8.11 -9.91
CA ARG A 279 19.82 8.96 -9.64
C ARG A 279 20.83 8.26 -8.74
N ASP A 280 20.38 7.58 -7.69
CA ASP A 280 21.28 6.85 -6.79
C ASP A 280 21.92 5.63 -7.45
N MET A 281 21.21 4.96 -8.37
CA MET A 281 21.80 3.89 -9.17
C MET A 281 22.85 4.44 -10.15
N LEU A 282 22.57 5.57 -10.82
CA LEU A 282 23.55 6.26 -11.65
C LEU A 282 24.80 6.67 -10.84
N ASN A 283 24.60 7.19 -9.62
CA ASN A 283 25.69 7.54 -8.73
C ASN A 283 26.50 6.32 -8.30
N ARG A 284 25.91 5.12 -8.21
CA ARG A 284 26.64 3.87 -7.94
C ARG A 284 27.51 3.48 -9.14
N ILE A 285 26.98 3.54 -10.35
CA ILE A 285 27.74 3.30 -11.59
C ILE A 285 28.93 4.25 -11.66
N PHE A 286 28.72 5.55 -11.44
CA PHE A 286 29.80 6.53 -11.53
C PHE A 286 30.83 6.34 -10.42
N ARG A 287 30.40 5.85 -9.24
CA ARG A 287 31.30 5.54 -8.13
C ARG A 287 32.17 4.32 -8.41
N ALA A 288 31.65 3.31 -9.10
CA ALA A 288 32.43 2.14 -9.50
C ALA A 288 33.63 2.52 -10.39
N ALA A 289 33.44 3.51 -11.28
CA ALA A 289 34.48 4.05 -12.13
C ALA A 289 35.41 5.06 -11.44
N LEU A 290 34.86 6.02 -10.67
CA LEU A 290 35.60 7.21 -10.23
C LEU A 290 35.94 7.23 -8.73
N GLY A 291 35.47 6.25 -7.97
CA GLY A 291 35.62 6.21 -6.52
C GLY A 291 34.81 7.27 -5.78
N ARG A 292 35.12 7.47 -4.49
CA ARG A 292 34.32 8.35 -3.59
C ARG A 292 34.64 9.84 -3.75
N LYS A 293 35.81 10.22 -4.26
CA LYS A 293 36.26 11.63 -4.28
C LYS A 293 35.48 12.53 -5.23
N ARG A 294 34.77 11.98 -6.24
CA ARG A 294 34.01 12.76 -7.25
C ARG A 294 32.49 12.55 -7.21
N VAL A 295 32.02 11.54 -6.49
CA VAL A 295 30.58 11.18 -6.37
C VAL A 295 30.20 10.74 -4.95
N GLY A 296 31.02 11.16 -3.98
CA GLY A 296 30.81 10.97 -2.55
C GLY A 296 29.67 11.84 -2.02
N ARG A 297 29.24 11.58 -0.79
CA ARG A 297 28.29 12.47 -0.11
C ARG A 297 28.93 13.80 0.26
N ASP A 298 30.24 13.78 0.52
CA ASP A 298 31.05 14.89 1.01
C ASP A 298 31.70 15.72 -0.11
N VAL A 299 31.31 15.49 -1.37
CA VAL A 299 31.77 16.28 -2.51
C VAL A 299 30.93 17.56 -2.57
N ASP A 300 31.59 18.70 -2.71
CA ASP A 300 30.94 19.99 -2.87
C ASP A 300 30.07 20.01 -4.12
N ASP A 301 28.95 20.72 -4.05
CA ASP A 301 27.91 20.68 -5.09
C ASP A 301 28.42 21.13 -6.48
N GLU A 302 29.48 21.94 -6.53
CA GLU A 302 30.14 22.43 -7.75
C GLU A 302 31.02 21.36 -8.43
N ASP A 303 31.54 20.40 -7.67
CA ASP A 303 32.48 19.37 -8.16
C ASP A 303 31.81 18.02 -8.46
N ARG A 304 30.48 17.94 -8.26
CA ARG A 304 29.71 16.70 -8.47
C ARG A 304 29.52 16.42 -9.95
N LEU A 305 29.62 15.14 -10.33
CA LEU A 305 29.20 14.67 -11.66
C LEU A 305 27.76 14.18 -11.71
N VAL A 306 27.20 13.78 -10.57
CA VAL A 306 25.80 13.37 -10.45
C VAL A 306 25.11 14.31 -9.45
N PRO A 307 24.04 15.01 -9.86
CA PRO A 307 23.45 16.07 -9.06
C PRO A 307 22.97 15.56 -7.70
N SER A 308 23.11 16.38 -6.66
CA SER A 308 22.57 16.06 -5.34
C SER A 308 21.03 16.02 -5.36
N HIS A 309 20.40 15.39 -4.35
CA HIS A 309 18.95 15.41 -4.23
C HIS A 309 18.39 16.84 -4.13
N ALA A 310 19.11 17.75 -3.48
CA ALA A 310 18.72 19.15 -3.35
C ALA A 310 18.79 19.86 -4.71
N GLN A 311 19.92 19.75 -5.42
CA GLN A 311 20.10 20.36 -6.74
C GLN A 311 19.04 19.86 -7.74
N LEU A 312 18.83 18.54 -7.82
CA LEU A 312 17.83 17.94 -8.71
C LEU A 312 16.42 18.41 -8.36
N LYS A 313 16.05 18.36 -7.07
CA LYS A 313 14.72 18.83 -6.61
C LYS A 313 14.48 20.30 -6.94
N ASN A 314 15.50 21.16 -6.79
CA ASN A 314 15.39 22.58 -7.10
C ASN A 314 15.16 22.81 -8.59
N ARG A 315 15.90 22.13 -9.48
CA ARG A 315 15.69 22.23 -10.94
C ARG A 315 14.32 21.70 -11.37
N LEU A 316 13.87 20.57 -10.82
CA LEU A 316 12.53 20.03 -11.11
C LEU A 316 11.41 20.99 -10.65
N ARG A 317 11.58 21.66 -9.51
CA ARG A 317 10.64 22.69 -9.03
C ARG A 317 10.63 23.92 -9.94
N ALA A 318 11.80 24.41 -10.36
CA ALA A 318 11.92 25.51 -11.32
C ALA A 318 11.23 25.16 -12.65
N TRP A 319 11.48 23.96 -13.18
CA TRP A 319 10.81 23.45 -14.37
C TRP A 319 9.28 23.39 -14.19
N HIS A 320 8.79 22.87 -13.07
CA HIS A 320 7.35 22.86 -12.78
C HIS A 320 6.73 24.25 -12.70
N LYS A 321 7.51 25.26 -12.29
CA LYS A 321 7.06 26.66 -12.24
C LYS A 321 7.01 27.27 -13.65
N SER A 322 7.98 26.97 -14.51
CA SER A 322 8.04 27.49 -15.88
C SER A 322 7.09 26.76 -16.84
N GLN A 323 6.84 25.47 -16.65
CA GLN A 323 6.01 24.64 -17.52
C GLN A 323 4.52 24.66 -17.14
N LYS A 324 3.97 25.86 -17.05
CA LYS A 324 2.54 26.09 -16.89
C LYS A 324 1.97 26.65 -18.17
N THR A 325 0.77 26.24 -18.54
CA THR A 325 0.01 26.94 -19.60
C THR A 325 -0.33 28.37 -19.14
N PRO A 326 -0.76 29.28 -20.03
CA PRO A 326 -1.20 30.63 -19.65
C PRO A 326 -2.24 30.63 -18.51
N CYS A 327 -3.13 29.64 -18.48
CA CYS A 327 -4.14 29.43 -17.43
C CYS A 327 -3.67 28.55 -16.25
N LYS A 328 -2.35 28.36 -16.07
CA LYS A 328 -1.74 27.61 -14.97
C LYS A 328 -2.17 26.14 -14.90
N LEU A 329 -2.38 25.49 -16.03
CA LEU A 329 -2.65 24.05 -16.12
C LEU A 329 -1.36 23.24 -16.12
N PRO A 330 -1.37 22.00 -15.56
CA PRO A 330 -0.20 21.13 -15.55
C PRO A 330 0.06 20.56 -16.95
N LYS A 331 1.33 20.54 -17.37
CA LYS A 331 1.76 19.84 -18.59
C LYS A 331 2.28 18.42 -18.33
N ARG A 332 2.35 18.00 -17.07
CA ARG A 332 2.91 16.72 -16.63
C ARG A 332 2.22 16.25 -15.36
N VAL A 333 1.94 14.95 -15.28
CA VAL A 333 1.40 14.29 -14.09
C VAL A 333 2.18 13.02 -13.77
N SER A 334 2.29 12.63 -12.50
CA SER A 334 3.03 11.43 -12.08
C SER A 334 2.17 10.37 -11.37
N ARG A 335 0.96 10.74 -10.93
CA ARG A 335 -0.03 9.89 -10.23
C ARG A 335 0.62 8.88 -9.26
N PRO A 336 1.29 9.34 -8.19
CA PRO A 336 1.92 8.43 -7.23
C PRO A 336 0.87 7.52 -6.59
N LYS A 337 1.22 6.26 -6.33
CA LYS A 337 0.31 5.32 -5.66
C LYS A 337 0.06 5.82 -4.23
N ARG A 338 -1.19 6.19 -3.92
CA ARG A 338 -1.62 6.54 -2.57
C ARG A 338 -2.15 5.27 -1.90
N ARG A 339 -1.50 4.85 -0.82
CA ARG A 339 -2.00 3.76 0.03
C ARG A 339 -2.78 4.34 1.20
N MET A 340 -3.96 3.81 1.43
CA MET A 340 -4.77 4.12 2.60
C MET A 340 -4.55 3.04 3.65
N SER A 341 -4.93 3.31 4.89
CA SER A 341 -5.03 2.26 5.91
C SER A 341 -6.35 1.53 5.70
N TRP A 342 -6.38 0.23 5.94
CA TRP A 342 -7.61 -0.55 5.81
C TRP A 342 -8.67 0.01 6.73
N SER A 343 -9.86 0.27 6.19
CA SER A 343 -11.02 0.63 6.99
C SER A 343 -11.38 -0.49 7.99
N LEU A 344 -12.02 -0.13 9.10
CA LEU A 344 -12.46 -1.13 10.09
C LEU A 344 -13.45 -2.12 9.47
N GLU A 345 -14.32 -1.63 8.58
CA GLU A 345 -15.24 -2.44 7.81
C GLU A 345 -14.51 -3.46 6.92
N HIS A 346 -13.49 -3.02 6.17
CA HIS A 346 -12.74 -3.91 5.30
C HIS A 346 -11.98 -4.98 6.11
N VAL A 347 -11.36 -4.60 7.24
CA VAL A 347 -10.76 -5.57 8.16
C VAL A 347 -11.80 -6.56 8.67
N SER A 348 -12.99 -6.10 9.07
CA SER A 348 -14.07 -6.97 9.54
C SER A 348 -14.55 -7.94 8.44
N ARG A 349 -14.74 -7.48 7.20
CA ARG A 349 -15.09 -8.34 6.06
C ARG A 349 -14.02 -9.40 5.78
N LEU A 350 -12.75 -9.02 5.85
CA LEU A 350 -11.64 -9.98 5.73
C LEU A 350 -11.74 -11.04 6.83
N LEU A 351 -11.92 -10.64 8.09
CA LEU A 351 -11.98 -11.55 9.24
C LEU A 351 -13.24 -12.45 9.25
N ARG A 352 -14.31 -12.03 8.59
CA ARG A 352 -15.52 -12.84 8.35
C ARG A 352 -15.48 -13.67 7.08
N SER A 353 -14.44 -13.54 6.26
CA SER A 353 -14.33 -14.27 5.01
C SER A 353 -14.08 -15.77 5.25
N PRO A 354 -14.36 -16.63 4.26
CA PRO A 354 -14.09 -18.08 4.32
C PRO A 354 -12.63 -18.45 4.63
N ILE A 355 -11.69 -17.50 4.53
CA ILE A 355 -10.30 -17.69 4.99
C ILE A 355 -10.27 -18.04 6.48
N TYR A 356 -11.07 -17.35 7.30
CA TYR A 356 -11.04 -17.48 8.76
C TYR A 356 -12.25 -18.24 9.30
N VAL A 357 -13.44 -17.98 8.76
CA VAL A 357 -14.66 -18.69 9.19
C VAL A 357 -14.79 -20.06 8.53
N GLY A 358 -13.93 -20.42 7.59
CA GLY A 358 -13.86 -21.74 6.99
C GLY A 358 -14.45 -21.83 5.58
N THR A 359 -13.83 -22.71 4.79
CA THR A 359 -14.13 -22.96 3.39
C THR A 359 -14.69 -24.38 3.19
N SER A 360 -15.46 -24.56 2.12
CA SER A 360 -16.04 -25.86 1.73
C SER A 360 -15.04 -26.79 1.04
N SER A 361 -13.93 -26.28 0.51
CA SER A 361 -12.93 -27.07 -0.19
C SER A 361 -11.54 -26.46 -0.04
N PRO A 362 -10.49 -27.27 0.18
CA PRO A 362 -9.12 -26.76 0.24
C PRO A 362 -8.67 -26.05 -1.04
N LYS A 363 -9.24 -26.44 -2.20
CA LYS A 363 -8.91 -25.85 -3.50
C LYS A 363 -9.69 -24.56 -3.79
N GLN A 364 -10.85 -24.36 -3.16
CA GLN A 364 -11.76 -23.24 -3.43
C GLN A 364 -11.92 -22.35 -2.19
N ARG A 365 -10.83 -21.70 -1.79
CA ARG A 365 -10.77 -20.98 -0.52
C ARG A 365 -11.74 -19.80 -0.38
N SER A 366 -12.26 -19.27 -1.49
CA SER A 366 -13.27 -18.20 -1.47
C SER A 366 -14.69 -18.70 -1.18
N ARG A 367 -14.96 -20.01 -1.26
CA ARG A 367 -16.31 -20.55 -1.14
C ARG A 367 -16.67 -20.76 0.33
N LYS A 368 -17.75 -20.10 0.79
CA LYS A 368 -18.33 -20.27 2.13
C LYS A 368 -18.64 -21.75 2.38
N ALA A 369 -18.32 -22.24 3.57
CA ALA A 369 -18.63 -23.61 3.98
C ALA A 369 -20.06 -23.73 4.53
N THR A 370 -20.70 -24.89 4.29
CA THR A 370 -21.84 -25.31 5.11
C THR A 370 -21.35 -25.91 6.42
N ALA A 371 -22.22 -25.95 7.43
CA ALA A 371 -21.87 -26.50 8.74
C ALA A 371 -21.41 -27.96 8.71
N ARG A 372 -21.67 -28.74 7.66
CA ARG A 372 -21.21 -30.15 7.58
C ARG A 372 -19.78 -30.29 7.03
N ASN A 373 -19.36 -29.43 6.09
CA ASN A 373 -18.07 -29.53 5.40
C ASN A 373 -17.21 -28.28 5.63
N ARG A 374 -17.07 -27.85 6.90
CA ARG A 374 -16.29 -26.66 7.28
C ARG A 374 -14.82 -27.02 7.47
N ILE A 375 -13.93 -26.44 6.67
CA ILE A 375 -12.48 -26.64 6.74
C ILE A 375 -11.79 -25.29 6.96
N ILE A 376 -10.86 -25.23 7.92
CA ILE A 376 -10.02 -24.04 8.16
C ILE A 376 -8.56 -24.44 7.92
N ILE A 377 -7.90 -23.74 7.01
CA ILE A 377 -6.50 -24.01 6.61
C ILE A 377 -5.62 -22.92 7.22
N ARG A 378 -4.72 -23.32 8.11
CA ARG A 378 -3.82 -22.42 8.87
C ARG A 378 -2.46 -22.25 8.18
N ASP A 379 -2.48 -21.84 6.93
CA ASP A 379 -1.30 -21.57 6.09
C ASP A 379 -0.96 -20.06 6.06
N ALA A 380 -0.05 -19.65 5.18
CA ALA A 380 0.36 -18.27 5.00
C ALA A 380 -0.81 -17.30 4.75
N ILE A 381 -1.84 -17.70 3.99
CA ILE A 381 -2.98 -16.81 3.70
C ILE A 381 -3.84 -16.60 4.96
N TYR A 382 -3.83 -17.54 5.91
CA TYR A 382 -4.49 -17.37 7.21
C TYR A 382 -3.65 -16.48 8.12
N TRP A 383 -2.37 -16.82 8.29
CA TRP A 383 -1.54 -16.19 9.33
C TRP A 383 -0.92 -14.86 8.92
N VAL A 384 -0.40 -14.75 7.70
CA VAL A 384 0.35 -13.54 7.27
C VAL A 384 -0.50 -12.28 7.38
N PRO A 385 -1.77 -12.22 6.91
CA PRO A 385 -2.57 -11.01 7.06
C PRO A 385 -2.83 -10.63 8.53
N LEU A 386 -3.11 -11.62 9.40
CA LEU A 386 -3.28 -11.39 10.85
C LEU A 386 -2.02 -10.83 11.49
N ILE A 387 -0.87 -11.42 11.19
CA ILE A 387 0.43 -10.96 11.71
C ILE A 387 0.75 -9.55 11.16
N MET A 388 0.43 -9.26 9.90
CA MET A 388 0.68 -7.94 9.32
C MET A 388 -0.18 -6.83 9.94
N ILE A 389 -1.47 -7.07 10.22
CA ILE A 389 -2.31 -6.07 10.89
C ILE A 389 -1.97 -5.96 12.38
N THR A 390 -1.54 -7.03 13.05
CA THR A 390 -1.28 -6.99 14.51
C THR A 390 0.16 -6.61 14.87
N MET A 391 1.16 -6.94 14.04
CA MET A 391 2.58 -6.71 14.32
C MET A 391 3.27 -5.79 13.30
N GLY A 392 2.63 -5.48 12.17
CA GLY A 392 3.16 -4.53 11.19
C GLY A 392 4.41 -5.01 10.45
N VAL A 393 4.68 -6.31 10.42
CA VAL A 393 5.81 -6.91 9.67
C VAL A 393 5.62 -6.76 8.16
N ARG A 394 6.72 -6.74 7.39
CA ARG A 394 6.64 -6.75 5.92
C ARG A 394 6.32 -8.17 5.42
N PRO A 395 5.63 -8.34 4.28
CA PRO A 395 5.30 -9.67 3.76
C PRO A 395 6.51 -10.59 3.59
N GLU A 396 7.62 -10.07 3.05
CA GLU A 396 8.84 -10.87 2.86
C GLU A 396 9.45 -11.30 4.21
N GLU A 397 9.48 -10.40 5.20
CA GLU A 397 10.03 -10.67 6.54
C GLU A 397 9.32 -11.87 7.20
N ILE A 398 7.99 -11.90 7.17
CA ILE A 398 7.22 -12.99 7.79
C ILE A 398 7.22 -14.27 6.95
N LEU A 399 7.26 -14.16 5.62
CA LEU A 399 7.33 -15.34 4.74
C LEU A 399 8.70 -16.02 4.77
N GLN A 400 9.75 -15.30 5.16
CA GLN A 400 11.09 -15.83 5.38
C GLN A 400 11.33 -16.24 6.84
N ALA A 401 10.39 -16.01 7.76
CA ALA A 401 10.59 -16.38 9.16
C ALA A 401 10.71 -17.91 9.33
N ALA A 402 11.76 -18.32 10.02
CA ALA A 402 12.03 -19.70 10.38
C ALA A 402 11.32 -20.08 11.69
N VAL A 403 11.15 -21.39 11.92
CA VAL A 403 10.59 -21.87 13.20
C VAL A 403 11.44 -21.44 14.41
N PRO A 404 12.79 -21.43 14.36
CA PRO A 404 13.63 -20.95 15.46
C PRO A 404 13.51 -19.46 15.77
N ASP A 405 13.09 -18.62 14.81
CA ASP A 405 12.91 -17.17 15.00
C ASP A 405 11.81 -16.84 16.02
N VAL A 406 10.94 -17.80 16.34
CA VAL A 406 9.92 -17.67 17.38
C VAL A 406 10.53 -18.06 18.72
N VAL A 407 10.92 -17.05 19.50
CA VAL A 407 11.69 -17.18 20.73
C VAL A 407 10.90 -16.74 21.96
N ARG A 408 11.36 -17.15 23.14
CA ARG A 408 10.87 -16.62 24.41
C ARG A 408 11.88 -15.62 24.98
N ARG A 409 11.45 -14.38 25.23
CA ARG A 409 12.25 -13.29 25.82
C ARG A 409 11.38 -12.58 26.85
N ASP A 410 11.95 -12.19 27.99
CA ASP A 410 11.22 -11.55 29.10
C ASP A 410 9.92 -12.27 29.50
N GLY A 411 9.94 -13.60 29.47
CA GLY A 411 8.78 -14.44 29.81
C GLY A 411 7.68 -14.51 28.73
N ILE A 412 7.72 -13.66 27.70
CA ILE A 412 6.75 -13.57 26.61
C ILE A 412 7.27 -14.21 25.31
N LEU A 413 6.36 -14.52 24.39
CA LEU A 413 6.71 -15.06 23.08
C LEU A 413 6.96 -13.90 22.10
N CYS A 414 8.05 -13.96 21.36
CA CYS A 414 8.47 -12.93 20.42
C CYS A 414 8.81 -13.56 19.06
N LEU A 415 8.71 -12.74 18.00
CA LEU A 415 9.25 -13.02 16.68
C LEU A 415 10.53 -12.22 16.49
N PHE A 416 11.63 -12.90 16.24
CA PHE A 416 12.87 -12.27 15.78
C PHE A 416 12.79 -12.07 14.27
N VAL A 417 12.78 -10.83 13.81
CA VAL A 417 12.80 -10.55 12.37
C VAL A 417 14.26 -10.40 11.94
N GLY A 418 14.76 -11.36 11.17
CA GLY A 418 16.07 -11.25 10.51
C GLY A 418 17.29 -11.70 11.32
N GLU A 419 17.17 -12.79 12.08
CA GLU A 419 18.25 -13.35 12.90
C GLU A 419 19.42 -13.90 12.05
N GLU A 420 19.12 -14.57 10.93
CA GLU A 420 20.13 -15.20 10.08
C GLU A 420 21.04 -14.18 9.35
N GLU A 421 22.32 -14.51 9.18
CA GLU A 421 23.28 -13.74 8.38
C GLU A 421 22.87 -13.69 6.90
N ASP A 422 22.27 -14.77 6.39
CA ASP A 422 21.80 -14.92 5.00
C ASP A 422 20.34 -14.46 4.77
N ALA A 423 19.66 -13.92 5.79
CA ALA A 423 18.31 -13.41 5.62
C ALA A 423 18.30 -12.23 4.63
N VAL A 424 17.50 -12.32 3.56
CA VAL A 424 17.33 -11.23 2.57
C VAL A 424 16.47 -10.11 3.17
N LEU A 425 17.04 -9.42 4.14
CA LEU A 425 16.47 -8.21 4.70
C LEU A 425 16.71 -7.06 3.75
N LYS A 426 15.71 -6.19 3.61
CA LYS A 426 15.85 -5.01 2.77
C LYS A 426 17.00 -4.09 3.22
N ASN A 427 17.28 -4.04 4.53
CA ASN A 427 18.38 -3.32 5.19
C ASN A 427 18.69 -4.00 6.55
N GLU A 428 19.95 -3.99 7.03
CA GLU A 428 20.36 -4.49 8.37
C GLU A 428 19.49 -3.93 9.52
N GLN A 429 19.02 -2.69 9.39
CA GLN A 429 18.18 -1.97 10.35
C GLN A 429 16.74 -2.51 10.48
N SER A 430 16.38 -3.52 9.68
CA SER A 430 15.09 -4.19 9.79
C SER A 430 15.10 -5.26 10.89
N ARG A 431 16.28 -5.61 11.40
CA ARG A 431 16.46 -6.54 12.51
C ARG A 431 15.77 -6.03 13.75
N ARG A 432 14.78 -6.78 14.23
CA ARG A 432 14.06 -6.43 15.45
C ARG A 432 13.39 -7.60 16.12
N VAL A 433 13.21 -7.51 17.42
CA VAL A 433 12.38 -8.42 18.20
C VAL A 433 10.99 -7.79 18.39
N LEU A 434 9.94 -8.51 18.02
CA LEU A 434 8.56 -8.07 18.21
C LEU A 434 7.80 -9.06 19.09
N PRO A 435 7.18 -8.60 20.18
CA PRO A 435 6.26 -9.43 20.96
C PRO A 435 5.11 -9.95 20.12
N ILE A 436 4.73 -11.20 20.33
CA ILE A 436 3.56 -11.80 19.67
C ILE A 436 2.31 -11.33 20.42
N PRO A 437 1.37 -10.65 19.73
CA PRO A 437 0.15 -10.13 20.33
C PRO A 437 -0.73 -11.23 20.92
N GLU A 438 -1.40 -10.93 22.02
CA GLU A 438 -2.25 -11.87 22.77
C GLU A 438 -3.31 -12.49 21.88
N ILE A 439 -3.90 -11.71 20.97
CA ILE A 439 -4.93 -12.21 20.03
C ILE A 439 -4.42 -13.35 19.13
N LEU A 440 -3.13 -13.35 18.76
CA LEU A 440 -2.55 -14.46 17.99
C LEU A 440 -2.32 -15.69 18.88
N LEU A 441 -1.93 -15.47 20.14
CA LEU A 441 -1.77 -16.53 21.14
C LEU A 441 -3.11 -17.19 21.47
N GLU A 442 -4.17 -16.41 21.65
CA GLU A 442 -5.54 -16.90 21.84
C GLU A 442 -6.02 -17.75 20.66
N LEU A 443 -5.63 -17.39 19.43
CA LEU A 443 -5.91 -18.18 18.24
C LEU A 443 -5.10 -19.49 18.18
N GLY A 444 -4.14 -19.71 19.07
CA GLY A 444 -3.31 -20.91 19.12
C GLY A 444 -2.07 -20.83 18.23
N PHE A 445 -1.50 -19.63 18.02
CA PHE A 445 -0.27 -19.45 17.24
C PHE A 445 0.90 -20.23 17.85
N ARG A 446 1.02 -20.22 19.17
CA ARG A 446 2.09 -20.95 19.89
C ARG A 446 2.01 -22.45 19.61
N GLU A 447 0.83 -23.05 19.75
CA GLU A 447 0.59 -24.47 19.54
C GLU A 447 0.87 -24.85 18.07
N TRP A 448 0.50 -23.97 17.14
CA TRP A 448 0.78 -24.13 15.72
C TRP A 448 2.30 -24.12 15.41
N VAL A 449 3.08 -23.20 15.99
CA VAL A 449 4.54 -23.18 15.87
C VAL A 449 5.19 -24.41 16.50
N VAL A 450 4.72 -24.82 17.69
CA VAL A 450 5.23 -26.02 18.38
C VAL A 450 4.98 -27.27 17.52
N ALA A 451 3.82 -27.37 16.87
CA ALA A 451 3.54 -28.47 15.95
C ALA A 451 4.54 -28.48 14.79
N LYS A 452 4.79 -27.34 14.13
CA LYS A 452 5.80 -27.24 13.06
C LYS A 452 7.19 -27.66 13.51
N ARG A 453 7.62 -27.23 14.70
CA ARG A 453 8.89 -27.64 15.30
C ARG A 453 8.95 -29.16 15.51
N LYS A 454 7.86 -29.76 16.01
CA LYS A 454 7.76 -31.21 16.22
C LYS A 454 7.82 -32.00 14.89
N PHE A 455 7.27 -31.44 13.81
CA PHE A 455 7.35 -32.01 12.47
C PHE A 455 8.70 -31.77 11.76
N GLY A 456 9.64 -31.07 12.41
CA GLY A 456 10.96 -30.79 11.83
C GLY A 456 10.93 -29.78 10.68
N GLU A 457 9.90 -28.93 10.60
CA GLU A 457 9.85 -27.87 9.59
C GLU A 457 10.87 -26.77 9.88
N THR A 458 11.58 -26.33 8.83
CA THR A 458 12.53 -25.22 8.93
C THR A 458 11.83 -23.86 8.93
N TRP A 459 10.86 -23.66 8.03
CA TRP A 459 10.20 -22.39 7.79
C TRP A 459 8.82 -22.34 8.45
N LEU A 460 8.35 -21.15 8.85
CA LEU A 460 6.95 -20.99 9.28
C LEU A 460 5.97 -21.22 8.11
N PHE A 461 6.35 -20.87 6.89
CA PHE A 461 5.51 -20.96 5.69
C PHE A 461 6.19 -21.71 4.52
N PRO A 462 6.46 -23.02 4.65
CA PRO A 462 7.13 -23.80 3.61
C PRO A 462 6.33 -23.92 2.31
N GLU A 463 5.00 -23.71 2.34
CA GLU A 463 4.12 -23.76 1.18
C GLU A 463 4.25 -22.56 0.23
N ILE A 464 4.91 -21.49 0.68
CA ILE A 464 5.24 -20.33 -0.15
C ILE A 464 6.71 -20.42 -0.55
N GLN A 465 6.93 -20.99 -1.74
CA GLN A 465 8.26 -21.06 -2.34
C GLN A 465 8.69 -19.69 -2.88
N PRO A 466 10.00 -19.40 -2.92
CA PRO A 466 10.53 -18.17 -3.51
C PRO A 466 10.31 -18.13 -5.03
N ASP A 467 10.19 -16.93 -5.60
CA ASP A 467 10.12 -16.78 -7.06
C ASP A 467 11.46 -17.07 -7.75
N LYS A 468 11.39 -17.59 -8.97
CA LYS A 468 12.58 -18.00 -9.73
C LYS A 468 13.49 -16.83 -10.13
N SER A 469 12.93 -15.62 -10.26
CA SER A 469 13.66 -14.44 -10.74
C SER A 469 14.44 -13.73 -9.63
N HIS A 470 13.82 -13.57 -8.46
CA HIS A 470 14.35 -12.72 -7.40
C HIS A 470 14.51 -13.42 -6.05
N GLY A 471 14.14 -14.70 -5.93
CA GLY A 471 14.19 -15.43 -4.67
C GLY A 471 13.19 -14.93 -3.62
N ARG A 472 12.22 -14.09 -3.99
CA ARG A 472 11.24 -13.46 -3.10
C ARG A 472 9.97 -14.29 -2.96
N ARG A 473 9.58 -14.54 -1.72
CA ARG A 473 8.32 -15.24 -1.39
C ARG A 473 7.11 -14.30 -1.45
N SER A 474 7.32 -13.01 -1.16
CA SER A 474 6.25 -12.00 -1.09
C SER A 474 5.58 -11.71 -2.43
N GLN A 475 6.28 -11.88 -3.55
CA GLN A 475 5.69 -11.69 -4.88
C GLN A 475 4.64 -12.77 -5.15
N ILE A 476 5.01 -14.05 -4.97
CA ILE A 476 4.09 -15.18 -5.16
C ILE A 476 2.92 -15.10 -4.19
N PHE A 477 3.20 -14.86 -2.91
CA PHE A 477 2.15 -14.70 -1.90
C PHE A 477 1.21 -13.54 -2.22
N GLY A 478 1.76 -12.38 -2.56
CA GLY A 478 1.00 -11.17 -2.86
C GLY A 478 0.07 -11.34 -4.05
N ASP A 479 0.50 -12.05 -5.10
CA ASP A 479 -0.34 -12.34 -6.26
C ASP A 479 -1.44 -13.37 -5.93
N ARG A 480 -1.13 -14.42 -5.13
CA ARG A 480 -2.13 -15.38 -4.64
C ARG A 480 -3.19 -14.70 -3.77
N LEU A 481 -2.77 -13.90 -2.79
CA LEU A 481 -3.68 -13.17 -1.91
C LEU A 481 -4.51 -12.14 -2.70
N ARG A 482 -3.89 -11.40 -3.62
CA ARG A 482 -4.62 -10.44 -4.48
C ARG A 482 -5.73 -11.12 -5.26
N ASN A 483 -5.47 -12.27 -5.87
CA ASN A 483 -6.48 -13.00 -6.63
C ASN A 483 -7.60 -13.51 -5.73
N LEU A 484 -7.26 -14.01 -4.54
CA LEU A 484 -8.26 -14.42 -3.56
C LEU A 484 -9.13 -13.26 -3.08
N LEU A 485 -8.54 -12.11 -2.76
CA LEU A 485 -9.27 -10.90 -2.36
C LEU A 485 -10.17 -10.40 -3.49
N LYS A 486 -9.76 -10.51 -4.76
CA LYS A 486 -10.63 -10.21 -5.91
C LYS A 486 -11.86 -11.13 -5.93
N THR A 487 -11.66 -12.44 -5.77
CA THR A 487 -12.78 -13.41 -5.73
C THR A 487 -13.70 -13.17 -4.53
N LEU A 488 -13.17 -12.65 -3.42
CA LEU A 488 -13.94 -12.29 -2.23
C LEU A 488 -14.59 -10.91 -2.30
N LYS A 489 -14.44 -10.15 -3.40
CA LYS A 489 -14.87 -8.75 -3.51
C LYS A 489 -14.29 -7.84 -2.40
N LEU A 490 -13.02 -8.09 -2.04
CA LEU A 490 -12.21 -7.38 -1.02
C LEU A 490 -10.93 -6.77 -1.62
N HIS A 491 -10.85 -6.63 -2.94
CA HIS A 491 -9.67 -6.07 -3.57
C HIS A 491 -9.82 -4.56 -3.76
N ASP A 492 -8.96 -3.78 -3.08
CA ASP A 492 -8.79 -2.36 -3.31
C ASP A 492 -7.32 -2.05 -3.70
N THR A 493 -7.13 -1.18 -4.69
CA THR A 493 -5.81 -0.75 -5.16
C THR A 493 -5.03 0.09 -4.12
N ARG A 494 -5.73 0.81 -3.24
CA ARG A 494 -5.24 1.68 -2.17
C ARG A 494 -5.03 0.92 -0.86
N GLU A 495 -5.78 -0.14 -0.62
CA GLU A 495 -5.69 -1.00 0.57
C GLU A 495 -5.05 -2.36 0.22
N ASP A 496 -3.86 -2.32 -0.40
CA ASP A 496 -3.11 -3.55 -0.74
C ASP A 496 -2.54 -4.25 0.51
N ILE A 497 -1.88 -5.40 0.33
CA ILE A 497 -1.23 -6.12 1.44
C ILE A 497 -0.27 -5.22 2.26
N TYR A 498 0.44 -4.28 1.61
CA TYR A 498 1.35 -3.36 2.31
C TYR A 498 0.61 -2.28 3.10
N ALA A 499 -0.67 -2.03 2.83
CA ALA A 499 -1.52 -1.18 3.64
C ALA A 499 -1.91 -1.80 4.99
N MET A 500 -1.86 -3.12 5.16
CA MET A 500 -2.12 -3.78 6.46
C MET A 500 -1.17 -3.27 7.56
N ARG A 501 0.11 -3.11 7.22
CA ARG A 501 1.11 -2.49 8.11
C ARG A 501 0.80 -1.03 8.44
N ARG A 502 0.29 -0.26 7.46
CA ARG A 502 -0.16 1.13 7.70
C ARG A 502 -1.37 1.16 8.64
N THR A 503 -2.23 0.15 8.55
CA THR A 503 -3.41 0.00 9.42
C THR A 503 -3.00 -0.09 10.89
N LEU A 504 -1.99 -0.90 11.22
CA LEU A 504 -1.42 -0.91 12.58
C LEU A 504 -0.91 0.48 12.99
N SER A 505 -0.08 1.10 12.14
CA SER A 505 0.50 2.43 12.41
C SER A 505 -0.56 3.50 12.66
N SER A 506 -1.67 3.45 11.92
CA SER A 506 -2.81 4.36 12.07
C SER A 506 -3.59 4.10 13.35
N LYS A 507 -3.82 2.83 13.71
CA LYS A 507 -4.50 2.48 14.96
C LYS A 507 -3.69 2.82 16.21
N LEU A 508 -2.36 2.67 16.15
CA LEU A 508 -1.46 3.13 17.21
C LEU A 508 -1.50 4.67 17.32
N LEU A 509 -1.54 5.39 16.18
CA LEU A 509 -1.70 6.85 16.19
C LEU A 509 -2.98 7.29 16.88
N SER A 510 -4.12 6.64 16.56
CA SER A 510 -5.40 6.99 17.17
C SER A 510 -5.45 6.72 18.67
N ARG A 511 -4.49 5.96 19.22
CA ARG A 511 -4.29 5.77 20.65
C ARG A 511 -3.25 6.69 21.28
N GLY A 512 -2.77 7.70 20.53
CA GLY A 512 -1.81 8.67 21.03
C GLY A 512 -0.36 8.18 21.05
N ILE A 513 -0.04 7.05 20.42
CA ILE A 513 1.33 6.54 20.36
C ILE A 513 2.16 7.38 19.39
N ASP A 514 3.32 7.83 19.86
CA ASP A 514 4.18 8.75 19.15
C ASP A 514 4.79 8.14 17.87
N THR A 515 5.41 9.00 17.06
CA THR A 515 5.99 8.59 15.78
C THR A 515 7.23 7.70 15.94
N GLY A 516 8.10 7.97 16.91
CA GLY A 516 9.32 7.19 17.14
C GLY A 516 9.00 5.75 17.55
N THR A 517 8.10 5.56 18.51
CA THR A 517 7.67 4.22 18.95
C THR A 517 7.02 3.42 17.83
N ARG A 518 6.15 4.05 17.03
CA ARG A 518 5.55 3.39 15.86
C ARG A 518 6.60 3.04 14.81
N GLN A 519 7.57 3.91 14.55
CA GLN A 519 8.68 3.62 13.65
C GLN A 519 9.53 2.45 14.14
N ARG A 520 9.78 2.35 15.44
CA ARG A 520 10.46 1.22 16.09
C ARG A 520 9.73 -0.11 15.88
N ILE A 521 8.41 -0.17 16.13
CA ILE A 521 7.58 -1.36 15.87
C ILE A 521 7.68 -1.79 14.39
N LEU A 522 7.61 -0.80 13.50
CA LEU A 522 7.65 -1.04 12.07
C LEU A 522 9.07 -1.38 11.59
N GLY A 523 10.14 -0.92 12.24
CA GLY A 523 11.50 -0.98 11.68
C GLY A 523 11.69 0.06 10.57
N HIS A 524 11.41 1.32 10.90
CA HIS A 524 11.81 2.51 10.16
C HIS A 524 12.92 3.23 10.93
N LEU A 525 13.88 3.84 10.22
CA LEU A 525 14.91 4.69 10.81
C LEU A 525 14.34 6.07 11.18
N GLU A 526 14.60 6.53 12.41
CA GLU A 526 14.92 7.94 12.64
C GLU A 526 16.45 8.14 12.56
N GLY A 527 16.90 9.39 12.52
CA GLY A 527 18.31 9.73 12.29
C GLY A 527 19.32 9.11 13.27
N THR A 528 20.60 9.17 12.87
CA THR A 528 21.82 8.68 13.55
C THR A 528 21.88 7.20 13.98
N THR A 529 23.10 6.68 13.94
CA THR A 529 23.52 5.28 14.12
C THR A 529 23.12 4.65 15.47
N ILE A 530 22.65 5.44 16.44
CA ILE A 530 22.42 5.04 17.83
C ILE A 530 21.08 4.29 18.00
N ASP A 531 20.07 4.54 17.15
CA ASP A 531 18.73 3.91 17.27
C ASP A 531 18.63 2.50 16.67
N ARG A 532 19.75 1.90 16.27
CA ARG A 532 19.79 0.63 15.52
C ARG A 532 19.43 -0.61 16.34
N HIS A 533 19.47 -0.55 17.67
CA HIS A 533 19.48 -1.73 18.52
C HIS A 533 18.36 -1.84 19.56
N TYR A 534 17.47 -0.84 19.71
CA TYR A 534 16.53 -0.79 20.85
C TYR A 534 15.33 -1.77 20.82
N SER A 535 15.28 -2.80 19.98
CA SER A 535 14.10 -3.70 19.97
C SER A 535 14.21 -4.90 20.91
N ASP A 536 15.34 -5.08 21.59
CA ASP A 536 15.56 -6.13 22.60
C ASP A 536 15.23 -5.71 24.04
N HIS A 537 14.99 -4.42 24.28
CA HIS A 537 14.57 -3.86 25.57
C HIS A 537 13.13 -3.34 25.54
N GLY A 538 12.42 -3.30 26.68
CA GLY A 538 11.03 -2.80 26.75
C GLY A 538 10.02 -3.66 25.98
N LEU A 539 10.27 -4.97 25.86
CA LEU A 539 9.40 -5.90 25.14
C LEU A 539 8.00 -6.03 25.76
N LEU A 540 7.89 -5.90 27.08
CA LEU A 540 6.58 -5.89 27.76
C LEU A 540 5.76 -4.66 27.38
N GLU A 541 6.37 -3.47 27.34
CA GLU A 541 5.70 -2.24 26.90
C GLU A 541 5.26 -2.36 25.44
N LEU A 542 6.13 -2.88 24.55
CA LEU A 542 5.76 -3.15 23.17
C LEU A 542 4.60 -4.14 23.07
N LYS A 543 4.55 -5.17 23.92
CA LYS A 543 3.44 -6.13 23.98
C LYS A 543 2.14 -5.41 24.35
N ASP A 544 2.15 -4.61 25.41
CA ASP A 544 0.98 -3.85 25.85
C ASP A 544 0.47 -2.91 24.75
N LEU A 545 1.38 -2.26 24.01
CA LEU A 545 1.03 -1.41 22.87
C LEU A 545 0.36 -2.19 21.75
N LEU A 546 0.91 -3.35 21.36
CA LEU A 546 0.32 -4.18 20.31
C LEU A 546 -1.03 -4.79 20.77
N ASP A 547 -1.13 -5.22 22.02
CA ASP A 547 -2.33 -5.81 22.61
C ASP A 547 -3.45 -4.78 22.82
N SER A 548 -3.09 -3.50 22.99
CA SER A 548 -4.08 -2.41 23.04
C SER A 548 -4.90 -2.31 21.75
N VAL A 549 -4.41 -2.85 20.63
CA VAL A 549 -5.03 -2.71 19.31
C VAL A 549 -6.16 -3.69 19.07
N ASP A 550 -7.38 -3.27 19.38
CA ASP A 550 -8.58 -4.06 19.07
C ASP A 550 -8.98 -3.99 17.57
N TYR A 551 -9.18 -5.17 17.00
CA TYR A 551 -9.71 -5.43 15.66
C TYR A 551 -11.12 -6.07 15.70
N GLY A 552 -11.69 -6.22 16.88
CA GLY A 552 -12.99 -6.84 17.14
C GLY A 552 -12.96 -8.36 17.00
N ILE A 553 -11.80 -9.02 16.97
CA ILE A 553 -11.73 -10.47 16.76
C ILE A 553 -12.35 -11.21 17.96
N GLU A 554 -13.24 -12.17 17.67
CA GLU A 554 -13.80 -13.07 18.67
C GLU A 554 -13.24 -14.47 18.45
N VAL A 555 -12.52 -14.96 19.45
CA VAL A 555 -11.95 -16.31 19.46
C VAL A 555 -12.87 -17.26 20.20
N GLY A 556 -13.12 -18.43 19.61
CA GLY A 556 -13.92 -19.47 20.22
C GLY A 556 -13.37 -20.86 19.91
N ARG A 557 -14.07 -21.88 20.42
CA ARG A 557 -13.74 -23.29 20.16
C ARG A 557 -14.90 -23.96 19.46
N ASP A 558 -14.56 -24.85 18.54
CA ASP A 558 -15.50 -25.68 17.81
C ASP A 558 -14.95 -27.11 17.82
N ARG A 559 -15.78 -28.08 18.20
CA ARG A 559 -15.34 -29.47 18.45
C ARG A 559 -14.72 -30.15 17.22
N ARG A 560 -14.92 -29.59 16.03
CA ARG A 560 -14.37 -30.09 14.77
C ARG A 560 -12.91 -29.70 14.54
N PHE A 561 -12.40 -28.72 15.29
CA PHE A 561 -11.03 -28.23 15.16
C PHE A 561 -10.31 -28.41 16.48
N ASP A 562 -9.09 -28.95 16.43
CA ASP A 562 -8.23 -29.13 17.61
C ASP A 562 -7.56 -27.82 18.07
N PHE A 563 -8.04 -26.68 17.57
CA PHE A 563 -7.47 -25.37 17.81
C PHE A 563 -8.55 -24.29 17.90
N PRO A 564 -8.27 -23.16 18.59
CA PRO A 564 -9.18 -22.02 18.63
C PRO A 564 -9.37 -21.39 17.25
N ILE A 565 -10.59 -20.93 16.96
CA ILE A 565 -10.97 -20.34 15.68
C ILE A 565 -11.59 -18.97 15.87
N ILE A 566 -11.57 -18.16 14.81
CA ILE A 566 -12.36 -16.93 14.75
C ILE A 566 -13.82 -17.33 14.58
N VAL A 567 -14.65 -17.03 15.58
CA VAL A 567 -16.10 -17.32 15.57
C VAL A 567 -16.91 -16.12 15.12
N GLY A 568 -16.34 -14.92 15.22
CA GLY A 568 -17.03 -13.68 14.89
C GLY A 568 -16.10 -12.49 14.88
N ASN A 569 -16.70 -11.34 14.60
CA ASN A 569 -16.04 -10.04 14.77
C ASN A 569 -17.05 -9.05 15.39
N ARG A 570 -16.71 -8.46 16.53
CA ARG A 570 -17.51 -7.49 17.31
C ARG A 570 -17.78 -6.18 16.57
N THR A 571 -17.02 -5.88 15.52
CA THR A 571 -17.30 -4.71 14.69
C THR A 571 -18.72 -4.85 14.16
N ALA A 572 -19.61 -3.97 14.61
CA ALA A 572 -20.96 -3.88 14.08
C ALA A 572 -20.82 -3.65 12.57
N MET A 573 -21.21 -4.66 11.79
CA MET A 573 -21.37 -4.50 10.37
C MET A 573 -22.85 -4.42 10.13
N GLN A 574 -23.25 -3.35 9.47
CA GLN A 574 -24.52 -3.37 8.77
C GLN A 574 -24.47 -4.49 7.73
N THR A 575 -25.61 -5.12 7.43
CA THR A 575 -25.68 -6.13 6.35
C THR A 575 -25.07 -5.52 5.09
N ALA A 576 -24.11 -6.19 4.45
CA ALA A 576 -23.41 -5.57 3.33
C ALA A 576 -24.19 -5.78 2.03
N LEU A 577 -24.37 -4.70 1.27
CA LEU A 577 -24.91 -4.74 -0.08
C LEU A 577 -23.75 -4.63 -1.08
N ASP A 578 -23.60 -5.65 -1.92
CA ASP A 578 -22.74 -5.61 -3.09
C ASP A 578 -23.30 -4.64 -4.12
N VAL A 579 -22.57 -3.55 -4.36
CA VAL A 579 -22.98 -2.53 -5.33
C VAL A 579 -22.34 -2.84 -6.68
N GLU A 580 -23.17 -3.13 -7.67
CA GLU A 580 -22.77 -3.29 -9.06
C GLU A 580 -23.40 -2.16 -9.90
N VAL A 581 -22.62 -1.61 -10.83
CA VAL A 581 -23.06 -0.45 -11.63
C VAL A 581 -22.70 -0.66 -13.09
N ALA A 582 -23.61 -0.26 -13.98
CA ALA A 582 -23.33 -0.08 -15.39
C ALA A 582 -22.94 1.37 -15.66
N LEU A 583 -21.92 1.57 -16.49
CA LEU A 583 -21.45 2.91 -16.86
C LEU A 583 -21.77 3.20 -18.33
N THR A 584 -22.07 4.47 -18.64
CA THR A 584 -22.16 4.98 -20.01
C THR A 584 -20.75 5.18 -20.60
N ASP A 585 -20.66 5.47 -21.90
CA ASP A 585 -19.41 5.86 -22.56
C ASP A 585 -18.74 7.09 -21.94
N ARG A 586 -19.54 7.93 -21.26
CA ARG A 586 -19.07 9.11 -20.51
C ARG A 586 -18.68 8.79 -19.06
N ARG A 587 -18.67 7.51 -18.67
CA ARG A 587 -18.33 7.02 -17.32
C ARG A 587 -19.30 7.47 -16.23
N GLU A 588 -20.54 7.79 -16.61
CA GLU A 588 -21.63 8.07 -15.68
C GLU A 588 -22.40 6.78 -15.40
N ILE A 589 -23.02 6.67 -14.23
CA ILE A 589 -23.89 5.52 -13.92
C ILE A 589 -25.11 5.55 -14.85
N SER A 590 -25.37 4.43 -15.53
CA SER A 590 -26.60 4.19 -16.30
C SER A 590 -27.56 3.25 -15.59
N ALA A 591 -27.05 2.31 -14.79
CA ALA A 591 -27.86 1.44 -13.94
C ALA A 591 -27.09 1.03 -12.69
N VAL A 592 -27.81 0.72 -11.62
CA VAL A 592 -27.27 0.27 -10.33
C VAL A 592 -28.05 -0.95 -9.86
N GLN A 593 -27.34 -1.91 -9.28
CA GLN A 593 -27.90 -3.06 -8.59
C GLN A 593 -27.20 -3.25 -7.23
N LEU A 594 -27.98 -3.37 -6.16
CA LEU A 594 -27.53 -3.65 -4.80
C LEU A 594 -28.04 -5.02 -4.40
N ARG A 595 -27.13 -5.95 -4.18
CA ARG A 595 -27.44 -7.32 -3.75
C ARG A 595 -27.00 -7.55 -2.32
N ASP A 596 -27.81 -8.25 -1.54
CA ASP A 596 -27.37 -8.73 -0.24
C ASP A 596 -26.15 -9.65 -0.41
N SER A 597 -25.03 -9.30 0.22
CA SER A 597 -23.76 -10.03 0.08
C SER A 597 -23.76 -11.44 0.70
N GLU A 598 -24.78 -11.77 1.48
CA GLU A 598 -24.97 -13.09 2.08
C GLU A 598 -25.96 -13.94 1.30
N THR A 599 -27.10 -13.39 0.88
CA THR A 599 -28.17 -14.14 0.19
C THR A 599 -28.14 -14.01 -1.34
N ASP A 600 -27.38 -13.07 -1.88
CA ASP A 600 -27.34 -12.69 -3.31
C ASP A 600 -28.68 -12.16 -3.86
N GLU A 601 -29.64 -11.87 -2.96
CA GLU A 601 -30.94 -11.31 -3.29
C GLU A 601 -30.80 -9.82 -3.66
N ILE A 602 -31.53 -9.40 -4.68
CA ILE A 602 -31.55 -8.00 -5.12
C ILE A 602 -32.37 -7.20 -4.11
N VAL A 603 -31.72 -6.29 -3.39
CA VAL A 603 -32.35 -5.39 -2.41
C VAL A 603 -32.80 -4.10 -3.07
N PHE A 604 -32.10 -3.68 -4.13
CA PHE A 604 -32.49 -2.53 -4.94
C PHE A 604 -31.84 -2.62 -6.32
N GLU A 605 -32.59 -2.27 -7.36
CA GLU A 605 -32.05 -2.09 -8.70
C GLU A 605 -32.81 -0.97 -9.42
N ALA A 606 -32.10 -0.19 -10.23
CA ALA A 606 -32.69 0.90 -10.99
C ALA A 606 -31.82 1.27 -12.20
N ALA A 607 -32.48 1.67 -13.28
CA ALA A 607 -31.86 2.41 -14.37
C ALA A 607 -31.97 3.92 -14.11
N ILE A 608 -30.99 4.70 -14.55
CA ILE A 608 -31.07 6.16 -14.49
C ILE A 608 -31.82 6.66 -15.74
N SER A 609 -32.93 7.38 -15.51
CA SER A 609 -33.74 7.99 -16.56
C SER A 609 -32.89 8.76 -17.58
N GLY A 610 -33.13 8.51 -18.87
CA GLY A 610 -32.44 9.20 -19.96
C GLY A 610 -31.01 8.70 -20.27
N ARG A 611 -30.47 7.72 -19.54
CA ARG A 611 -29.17 7.10 -19.83
C ARG A 611 -29.36 5.68 -20.37
N LYS A 612 -28.74 5.36 -21.52
CA LYS A 612 -28.72 3.99 -22.04
C LYS A 612 -27.54 3.21 -21.45
N ALA A 613 -27.84 2.03 -20.92
CA ALA A 613 -26.81 1.07 -20.53
C ALA A 613 -26.16 0.42 -21.76
N PRO A 614 -24.87 0.02 -21.68
CA PRO A 614 -24.23 -0.76 -22.73
C PRO A 614 -24.95 -2.10 -22.96
N ALA A 615 -25.01 -2.56 -24.22
CA ALA A 615 -25.75 -3.77 -24.60
C ALA A 615 -25.26 -5.08 -23.92
N GLU A 616 -24.08 -5.05 -23.33
CA GLU A 616 -23.44 -6.18 -22.63
C GLU A 616 -24.03 -6.45 -21.23
N TYR A 617 -24.82 -5.52 -20.67
CA TYR A 617 -25.41 -5.66 -19.34
C TYR A 617 -26.81 -6.32 -19.41
N THR A 618 -27.06 -7.24 -18.49
CA THR A 618 -28.27 -8.08 -18.43
C THR A 618 -29.46 -7.43 -17.68
N TRP A 619 -29.32 -6.20 -17.17
CA TRP A 619 -30.32 -5.54 -16.32
C TRP A 619 -31.15 -4.49 -17.08
N ASN A 620 -31.48 -4.75 -18.34
CA ASN A 620 -32.16 -3.78 -19.22
C ASN A 620 -33.65 -3.54 -18.89
N ASP A 621 -34.22 -4.28 -17.93
CA ASP A 621 -35.62 -4.18 -17.50
C ASP A 621 -35.80 -3.55 -16.10
N CYS A 622 -34.77 -2.90 -15.54
CA CYS A 622 -34.88 -2.21 -14.25
C CYS A 622 -35.77 -0.96 -14.34
N GLU A 623 -36.45 -0.62 -13.23
CA GLU A 623 -37.24 0.59 -13.10
C GLU A 623 -36.38 1.84 -13.39
N ALA A 624 -36.88 2.74 -14.24
CA ALA A 624 -36.21 3.99 -14.56
C ALA A 624 -36.52 5.05 -13.50
N LEU A 625 -35.48 5.50 -12.78
CA LEU A 625 -35.57 6.50 -11.72
C LEU A 625 -34.66 7.70 -12.03
N GLU A 626 -35.02 8.87 -11.48
CA GLU A 626 -34.16 10.04 -11.53
C GLU A 626 -32.88 9.82 -10.70
N GLU A 627 -31.75 10.40 -11.13
CA GLU A 627 -30.44 10.18 -10.51
C GLU A 627 -30.40 10.52 -9.01
N LYS A 628 -31.13 11.56 -8.60
CA LYS A 628 -31.23 11.98 -7.19
C LYS A 628 -32.00 10.96 -6.35
N ASP A 629 -33.01 10.31 -6.91
CA ASP A 629 -33.82 9.32 -6.19
C ASP A 629 -33.05 8.01 -6.02
N VAL A 630 -32.30 7.61 -7.05
CA VAL A 630 -31.34 6.49 -6.96
C VAL A 630 -30.31 6.78 -5.87
N ALA A 631 -29.71 7.98 -5.88
CA ALA A 631 -28.75 8.40 -4.85
C ALA A 631 -29.38 8.38 -3.44
N ALA A 632 -30.58 8.95 -3.27
CA ALA A 632 -31.27 8.99 -1.98
C ALA A 632 -31.60 7.60 -1.47
N ARG A 633 -31.98 6.68 -2.38
CA ARG A 633 -32.25 5.29 -2.02
C ARG A 633 -30.98 4.57 -1.58
N ILE A 634 -29.86 4.76 -2.28
CA ILE A 634 -28.58 4.16 -1.90
C ILE A 634 -28.07 4.74 -0.58
N VAL A 635 -28.17 6.05 -0.35
CA VAL A 635 -27.80 6.68 0.94
C VAL A 635 -28.68 6.16 2.07
N SER A 636 -29.99 6.07 1.86
CA SER A 636 -30.94 5.52 2.84
C SER A 636 -30.62 4.06 3.17
N LEU A 637 -30.34 3.24 2.16
CA LEU A 637 -29.86 1.87 2.35
C LEU A 637 -28.51 1.88 3.07
N GLY A 638 -27.60 2.79 2.74
CA GLY A 638 -26.31 3.00 3.43
C GLY A 638 -26.42 3.33 4.92
N ARG A 639 -27.60 3.74 5.41
CA ARG A 639 -27.86 3.92 6.86
C ARG A 639 -28.20 2.62 7.57
N GLN A 640 -28.66 1.61 6.83
CA GLN A 640 -29.10 0.31 7.33
C GLN A 640 -28.13 -0.82 6.94
N TYR A 641 -27.39 -0.62 5.85
CA TYR A 641 -26.56 -1.57 5.14
C TYR A 641 -25.17 -0.98 4.86
N SER A 642 -24.14 -1.82 4.94
CA SER A 642 -22.77 -1.45 4.53
C SER A 642 -22.67 -1.55 3.01
N LEU A 643 -22.07 -0.59 2.32
CA LEU A 643 -21.97 -0.66 0.86
C LEU A 643 -20.61 -1.25 0.43
N THR A 644 -20.62 -2.43 -0.17
CA THR A 644 -19.44 -2.97 -0.84
C THR A 644 -19.29 -2.25 -2.18
N MET A 645 -18.30 -1.37 -2.26
CA MET A 645 -18.05 -0.57 -3.46
C MET A 645 -17.68 -1.44 -4.69
N PRO A 646 -17.99 -0.96 -5.91
CA PRO A 646 -17.61 -1.65 -7.15
C PRO A 646 -16.10 -1.89 -7.25
N ALA A 647 -15.69 -2.97 -7.92
CA ALA A 647 -14.28 -3.35 -8.02
C ALA A 647 -13.41 -2.43 -8.93
N SER A 648 -14.03 -1.64 -9.80
CA SER A 648 -13.34 -0.70 -10.70
C SER A 648 -13.26 0.69 -10.06
N GLU A 649 -12.07 1.30 -10.06
CA GLU A 649 -11.87 2.67 -9.55
C GLU A 649 -12.78 3.69 -10.27
N GLU A 650 -13.08 3.45 -11.55
CA GLU A 650 -13.98 4.29 -12.33
C GLU A 650 -15.43 4.15 -11.85
N ALA A 651 -15.87 2.92 -11.55
CA ALA A 651 -17.20 2.63 -11.04
C ALA A 651 -17.40 3.12 -9.59
N THR A 652 -16.39 2.95 -8.73
CA THR A 652 -16.37 3.51 -7.37
C THR A 652 -16.52 5.03 -7.42
N ALA A 653 -15.71 5.70 -8.26
CA ALA A 653 -15.76 7.15 -8.38
C ALA A 653 -17.10 7.66 -8.94
N ALA A 654 -17.68 6.96 -9.92
CA ALA A 654 -18.99 7.31 -10.46
C ALA A 654 -20.12 7.15 -9.41
N LEU A 655 -20.05 6.11 -8.58
CA LEU A 655 -20.97 5.91 -7.45
C LEU A 655 -20.81 6.98 -6.38
N GLU A 656 -19.58 7.26 -5.94
CA GLU A 656 -19.30 8.35 -5.00
C GLU A 656 -19.85 9.69 -5.53
N HIS A 657 -19.72 9.95 -6.83
CA HIS A 657 -20.27 11.13 -7.48
C HIS A 657 -21.80 11.20 -7.45
N LEU A 658 -22.48 10.08 -7.71
CA LEU A 658 -23.94 9.98 -7.64
C LEU A 658 -24.44 10.30 -6.22
N LEU A 659 -23.76 9.79 -5.20
CA LEU A 659 -24.16 9.96 -3.79
C LEU A 659 -24.04 11.41 -3.29
N ILE A 660 -23.26 12.27 -3.95
CA ILE A 660 -23.15 13.70 -3.62
C ILE A 660 -24.47 14.45 -3.89
N LEU A 661 -25.35 13.92 -4.74
CA LEU A 661 -26.67 14.54 -5.04
C LEU A 661 -27.60 14.61 -3.82
N VAL A 662 -27.25 13.91 -2.74
CA VAL A 662 -28.00 13.85 -1.49
C VAL A 662 -27.19 14.54 -0.41
N ASP A 663 -27.76 15.61 0.15
CA ASP A 663 -27.20 16.28 1.33
C ASP A 663 -27.59 15.48 2.58
N ASP A 664 -26.69 14.64 3.08
CA ASP A 664 -26.86 13.91 4.34
C ASP A 664 -26.00 14.52 5.45
N LYS A 665 -26.62 14.79 6.61
CA LYS A 665 -25.87 15.25 7.79
C LYS A 665 -25.01 14.08 8.29
N PRO A 666 -23.70 14.27 8.54
CA PRO A 666 -22.85 13.18 9.01
C PRO A 666 -23.37 12.65 10.36
N PHE A 667 -23.36 11.32 10.51
CA PHE A 667 -23.66 10.63 11.77
C PHE A 667 -22.49 10.76 12.76
N TYR A 668 -22.00 11.99 12.95
CA TYR A 668 -20.90 12.32 13.84
C TYR A 668 -21.42 13.24 14.94
N ALA A 669 -21.65 12.68 16.12
CA ALA A 669 -21.66 13.46 17.35
C ALA A 669 -20.18 13.61 17.78
N PRO A 670 -19.60 14.82 17.79
CA PRO A 670 -18.26 14.98 18.33
C PRO A 670 -18.23 14.43 19.76
N ALA A 671 -17.22 13.60 20.05
CA ALA A 671 -16.88 13.32 21.44
C ALA A 671 -16.66 14.67 22.13
N THR A 672 -17.45 14.93 23.18
CA THR A 672 -17.24 16.10 24.04
C THR A 672 -15.78 16.12 24.43
N LYS A 673 -15.06 17.15 23.96
CA LYS A 673 -13.68 17.37 24.41
C LYS A 673 -13.72 17.47 25.93
N PRO A 674 -12.88 16.75 26.68
CA PRO A 674 -12.69 17.08 28.09
C PRO A 674 -12.07 18.48 28.11
N SER A 675 -12.89 19.48 28.43
CA SER A 675 -12.43 20.84 28.69
C SER A 675 -11.57 20.78 29.94
N VAL A 676 -10.28 21.02 29.75
CA VAL A 676 -9.36 21.35 30.84
C VAL A 676 -9.59 22.81 31.12
N ASP A 677 -10.31 23.13 32.19
CA ASP A 677 -10.24 24.44 32.82
C ASP A 677 -10.06 24.25 34.33
N LYS A 678 -8.98 24.85 34.83
CA LYS A 678 -8.62 24.97 36.25
C LYS A 678 -9.42 26.14 36.86
N GLU A 679 -9.96 25.90 38.05
CA GLU A 679 -10.03 26.75 39.27
C GLU A 679 -10.14 28.28 39.08
N THR A 680 -11.00 29.07 39.74
CA THR A 680 -11.82 28.97 40.97
C THR A 680 -12.64 30.27 41.01
N GLU A 681 -13.88 30.26 41.50
CA GLU A 681 -14.39 31.18 42.53
C GLU A 681 -15.92 31.04 42.76
N GLU A 682 -16.22 30.69 44.01
CA GLU A 682 -17.34 31.08 44.90
C GLU A 682 -18.78 31.22 44.38
N ILE A 683 -19.56 30.18 44.70
CA ILE A 683 -20.83 30.15 45.44
C ILE A 683 -21.68 31.44 45.43
N GLU A 684 -22.76 31.41 44.65
CA GLU A 684 -24.08 31.88 45.09
C GLU A 684 -25.15 30.94 44.50
N ASN A 685 -25.85 30.22 45.39
CA ASN A 685 -26.98 29.34 45.07
C ASN A 685 -28.27 30.18 45.01
N PRO A 686 -29.04 30.10 43.90
CA PRO A 686 -30.48 30.16 44.02
C PRO A 686 -31.13 28.89 43.43
N SER A 687 -31.79 28.16 44.34
CA SER A 687 -33.04 27.43 44.17
C SER A 687 -33.25 26.70 42.83
N VAL A 688 -32.96 25.41 42.83
CA VAL A 688 -33.57 24.42 41.93
C VAL A 688 -35.07 24.41 42.21
N VAL A 689 -35.84 24.96 41.27
CA VAL A 689 -37.28 24.69 41.16
C VAL A 689 -37.41 23.28 40.62
N ASP A 690 -37.92 22.39 41.46
CA ASP A 690 -38.27 21.00 41.15
C ASP A 690 -39.14 20.92 39.89
N ALA A 691 -38.54 20.46 38.79
CA ALA A 691 -39.30 19.81 37.72
C ALA A 691 -39.66 18.41 38.22
N LYS A 692 -40.86 18.33 38.79
CA LYS A 692 -41.47 17.12 39.34
C LYS A 692 -41.29 15.89 38.43
N PRO A 693 -41.00 14.71 39.01
CA PRO A 693 -41.16 13.45 38.33
C PRO A 693 -42.64 13.28 37.97
N ILE A 694 -42.93 12.68 36.81
CA ILE A 694 -44.27 12.11 36.56
C ILE A 694 -44.35 10.82 37.41
N VAL A 695 -44.66 11.01 38.70
CA VAL A 695 -45.67 10.35 39.56
C VAL A 695 -46.58 9.37 38.79
N ASP A 696 -47.13 8.28 39.30
CA ASP A 696 -47.02 7.47 40.52
C ASP A 696 -48.05 6.34 40.27
N ASN A 697 -47.68 5.07 40.40
CA ASN A 697 -48.62 4.10 40.98
C ASN A 697 -47.87 2.90 41.60
N PRO A 698 -47.55 2.94 42.91
CA PRO A 698 -46.98 1.81 43.63
C PRO A 698 -47.90 0.58 43.71
N ASP A 699 -49.18 0.70 43.30
CA ASP A 699 -50.18 -0.38 43.29
C ASP A 699 -50.28 -1.14 41.96
N SER A 700 -49.42 -0.88 40.97
CA SER A 700 -49.43 -1.60 39.68
C SER A 700 -48.52 -2.83 39.64
N ARG A 701 -48.33 -3.51 40.78
CA ARG A 701 -47.60 -4.78 40.82
C ARG A 701 -48.39 -5.81 40.02
N PRO A 702 -47.79 -6.49 39.03
CA PRO A 702 -48.44 -7.62 38.40
C PRO A 702 -48.53 -8.78 39.41
N VAL A 703 -49.64 -8.84 40.13
CA VAL A 703 -50.02 -9.99 40.96
C VAL A 703 -51.02 -10.81 40.14
N ASP A 704 -50.84 -12.12 40.09
CA ASP A 704 -51.72 -13.08 39.41
C ASP A 704 -51.90 -12.83 37.90
N LEU A 705 -50.78 -12.74 37.16
CA LEU A 705 -50.83 -12.65 35.68
C LEU A 705 -51.26 -13.98 35.04
N GLU A 706 -52.21 -13.89 34.12
CA GLU A 706 -52.74 -15.02 33.35
C GLU A 706 -52.48 -14.87 31.85
N ALA A 707 -52.74 -15.94 31.10
CA ALA A 707 -52.69 -15.89 29.63
C ALA A 707 -53.69 -14.85 29.09
N GLY A 708 -53.21 -13.98 28.20
CA GLY A 708 -53.98 -12.86 27.63
C GLY A 708 -53.69 -11.51 28.29
N ASP A 709 -52.92 -11.47 29.38
CA ASP A 709 -52.52 -10.21 30.01
C ASP A 709 -51.37 -9.54 29.26
N LEU A 710 -51.44 -8.21 29.19
CA LEU A 710 -50.43 -7.35 28.59
C LEU A 710 -49.58 -6.71 29.67
N VAL A 711 -48.27 -6.79 29.50
CA VAL A 711 -47.28 -6.29 30.46
C VAL A 711 -46.24 -5.44 29.77
N VAL A 712 -45.66 -4.49 30.49
CA VAL A 712 -44.47 -3.77 30.03
C VAL A 712 -43.23 -4.54 30.45
N CYS A 713 -42.46 -5.00 29.46
CA CYS A 713 -41.21 -5.72 29.66
C CYS A 713 -40.01 -4.89 29.23
N ALA A 714 -39.00 -4.79 30.10
CA ALA A 714 -37.70 -4.23 29.76
C ALA A 714 -36.66 -5.34 29.70
N LEU A 715 -36.44 -5.86 28.49
CA LEU A 715 -35.47 -6.92 28.27
C LEU A 715 -34.21 -6.35 27.64
N PRO A 716 -33.03 -6.88 28.00
CA PRO A 716 -31.82 -6.60 27.25
C PRO A 716 -32.05 -7.10 25.83
N SER A 717 -32.21 -6.17 24.88
CA SER A 717 -32.24 -6.56 23.49
C SER A 717 -30.86 -7.13 23.15
N ARG A 718 -30.79 -8.25 22.43
CA ARG A 718 -29.52 -8.80 21.91
C ARG A 718 -28.71 -7.79 21.05
N ARG A 719 -29.27 -6.60 20.77
CA ARG A 719 -28.72 -5.54 19.92
C ARG A 719 -28.52 -4.17 20.62
N ALA A 720 -28.78 -4.03 21.92
CA ALA A 720 -28.60 -2.75 22.62
C ALA A 720 -27.46 -2.83 23.63
N GLU A 721 -26.67 -1.76 23.70
CA GLU A 721 -25.68 -1.56 24.75
C GLU A 721 -26.30 -1.81 26.15
N PRO A 722 -25.52 -2.33 27.11
CA PRO A 722 -26.02 -2.82 28.40
C PRO A 722 -26.66 -1.74 29.31
N THR A 723 -26.81 -0.50 28.85
CA THR A 723 -27.29 0.65 29.64
C THR A 723 -28.66 1.19 29.24
N LYS A 724 -29.31 0.70 28.16
CA LYS A 724 -30.68 1.13 27.80
C LYS A 724 -31.59 -0.04 27.42
N SER A 725 -32.22 -0.68 28.40
CA SER A 725 -33.41 -1.50 28.14
C SER A 725 -34.60 -0.58 27.85
N THR A 726 -35.07 -0.52 26.61
CA THR A 726 -36.32 0.18 26.30
C THR A 726 -37.49 -0.72 26.69
N ALA A 727 -38.35 -0.22 27.58
CA ALA A 727 -39.60 -0.86 27.96
C ALA A 727 -40.49 -1.05 26.72
N ARG A 728 -41.01 -2.27 26.52
CA ARG A 728 -41.89 -2.64 25.39
C ARG A 728 -43.10 -3.43 25.87
N PRO A 729 -44.24 -3.37 25.16
CA PRO A 729 -45.36 -4.24 25.45
C PRO A 729 -44.98 -5.71 25.17
N GLY A 730 -45.36 -6.59 26.07
CA GLY A 730 -45.30 -8.05 25.93
C GLY A 730 -46.66 -8.64 26.28
N ILE A 731 -46.97 -9.81 25.71
CA ILE A 731 -48.21 -10.53 26.02
C ILE A 731 -47.90 -11.86 26.72
N VAL A 732 -48.56 -12.10 27.84
CA VAL A 732 -48.47 -13.37 28.56
C VAL A 732 -49.24 -14.43 27.78
N VAL A 733 -48.52 -15.42 27.28
CA VAL A 733 -49.04 -16.52 26.47
C VAL A 733 -49.44 -17.69 27.36
N ASN A 734 -48.64 -17.98 28.38
CA ASN A 734 -48.88 -19.06 29.34
C ASN A 734 -48.10 -18.83 30.63
N THR A 735 -48.36 -19.62 31.68
CA THR A 735 -47.57 -19.68 32.90
C THR A 735 -46.99 -21.09 33.08
N ARG A 736 -45.73 -21.19 33.54
CA ARG A 736 -45.02 -22.47 33.72
C ARG A 736 -44.33 -22.49 35.08
N THR A 737 -44.36 -23.63 35.76
CA THR A 737 -43.61 -23.83 37.01
C THR A 737 -42.36 -24.64 36.74
N MET A 738 -41.17 -24.09 37.03
CA MET A 738 -39.88 -24.75 36.86
C MET A 738 -39.06 -24.62 38.14
N ALA A 739 -38.57 -25.75 38.67
CA ALA A 739 -37.76 -25.81 39.90
C ALA A 739 -38.40 -25.08 41.11
N GLY A 740 -39.72 -25.18 41.27
CA GLY A 740 -40.45 -24.55 42.39
C GLY A 740 -40.72 -23.05 42.23
N ARG A 741 -40.33 -22.44 41.09
CA ARG A 741 -40.59 -21.03 40.77
C ARG A 741 -41.57 -20.92 39.59
N LYS A 742 -42.47 -19.92 39.64
CA LYS A 742 -43.42 -19.62 38.56
C LYS A 742 -42.77 -18.67 37.54
N PHE A 743 -42.86 -19.02 36.27
CA PHE A 743 -42.35 -18.28 35.12
C PHE A 743 -43.51 -17.91 34.19
N LEU A 744 -43.45 -16.70 33.64
CA LEU A 744 -44.36 -16.19 32.62
C LEU A 744 -43.75 -16.45 31.25
N ASP A 745 -44.49 -17.12 30.37
CA ASP A 745 -44.15 -17.29 28.95
C ASP A 745 -44.68 -16.08 28.18
N ILE A 746 -43.79 -15.16 27.79
CA ILE A 746 -44.17 -13.86 27.23
C ILE A 746 -43.70 -13.74 25.78
N ALA A 747 -44.58 -13.30 24.88
CA ALA A 747 -44.26 -12.99 23.49
C ALA A 747 -43.93 -11.50 23.28
N TRP A 748 -42.93 -11.20 22.43
CA TRP A 748 -42.47 -9.84 22.14
C TRP A 748 -43.49 -9.02 21.35
N GLY A 749 -43.81 -7.80 21.83
CA GLY A 749 -44.58 -6.80 21.11
C GLY A 749 -43.73 -5.76 20.38
N GLY A 750 -44.25 -5.26 19.26
CA GLY A 750 -43.68 -4.15 18.48
C GLY A 750 -44.74 -3.47 17.61
N PRO A 751 -44.44 -2.30 17.02
CA PRO A 751 -45.37 -1.62 16.12
C PRO A 751 -45.66 -2.46 14.87
N ILE A 752 -46.86 -2.29 14.30
CA ILE A 752 -47.26 -2.94 13.05
C ILE A 752 -46.46 -2.33 11.87
N GLU A 753 -45.88 -3.18 11.02
CA GLU A 753 -45.19 -2.80 9.78
C GLU A 753 -46.20 -2.76 8.60
N THR A 754 -45.85 -2.18 7.45
CA THR A 754 -46.77 -2.00 6.31
C THR A 754 -47.27 -3.30 5.65
N ALA A 755 -46.64 -4.45 5.94
CA ALA A 755 -47.13 -5.76 5.55
C ALA A 755 -48.10 -6.32 6.62
N GLY A 756 -49.21 -6.94 6.18
CA GLY A 756 -50.19 -7.54 7.10
C GLY A 756 -49.59 -8.59 8.05
N PRO A 757 -50.23 -8.87 9.20
CA PRO A 757 -49.66 -9.76 10.22
C PRO A 757 -49.50 -11.19 9.70
N ALA A 758 -48.36 -11.81 9.98
CA ALA A 758 -48.13 -13.20 9.63
C ALA A 758 -49.03 -14.15 10.48
N PRO A 759 -49.30 -15.40 10.04
CA PRO A 759 -50.19 -16.32 10.76
C PRO A 759 -49.79 -16.63 12.21
N HIS A 760 -48.51 -16.42 12.56
CA HIS A 760 -47.95 -16.64 13.91
C HIS A 760 -47.83 -15.33 14.71
N GLU A 761 -48.47 -14.25 14.27
CA GLU A 761 -48.48 -12.95 14.93
C GLU A 761 -49.89 -12.55 15.33
N LEU A 762 -50.02 -12.05 16.56
CA LEU A 762 -51.26 -11.43 17.02
C LEU A 762 -51.16 -9.92 16.82
N ALA A 763 -51.99 -9.35 15.95
CA ALA A 763 -52.10 -7.90 15.78
C ALA A 763 -53.30 -7.33 16.56
N ILE A 764 -53.06 -6.32 17.38
CA ILE A 764 -54.09 -5.50 18.03
C ILE A 764 -54.02 -4.11 17.40
N ALA A 765 -54.97 -3.82 16.52
CA ALA A 765 -55.03 -2.58 15.74
C ALA A 765 -56.40 -1.91 15.72
N GLN A 766 -57.46 -2.63 16.12
CA GLN A 766 -58.81 -2.08 16.18
C GLN A 766 -58.96 -1.20 17.42
N ALA A 767 -59.54 -0.01 17.27
CA ALA A 767 -59.66 0.98 18.34
C ALA A 767 -60.32 0.44 19.62
N VAL A 768 -61.33 -0.43 19.48
CA VAL A 768 -62.02 -1.07 20.62
C VAL A 768 -61.08 -2.02 21.36
N GLU A 769 -60.35 -2.88 20.63
CA GLU A 769 -59.41 -3.83 21.22
C GLU A 769 -58.20 -3.13 21.85
N MET A 770 -57.72 -2.04 21.23
CA MET A 770 -56.64 -1.22 21.76
C MET A 770 -57.05 -0.52 23.06
N ALA A 771 -58.31 -0.06 23.17
CA ALA A 771 -58.83 0.55 24.39
C ALA A 771 -58.91 -0.47 25.54
N GLU A 772 -59.39 -1.70 25.29
CA GLU A 772 -59.42 -2.78 26.28
C GLU A 772 -58.01 -3.24 26.69
N ALA A 773 -57.11 -3.34 25.72
CA ALA A 773 -55.71 -3.70 25.89
C ALA A 773 -54.85 -2.59 26.52
N LYS A 774 -55.38 -1.36 26.61
CA LYS A 774 -54.66 -0.12 26.95
C LYS A 774 -53.37 0.06 26.15
N LEU A 775 -53.45 -0.12 24.83
CA LEU A 775 -52.34 0.11 23.90
C LEU A 775 -52.54 1.44 23.16
N ASP A 776 -51.52 2.30 23.21
CA ASP A 776 -51.56 3.63 22.56
C ASP A 776 -51.30 3.57 21.05
N ILE A 777 -50.61 2.51 20.59
CA ILE A 777 -50.28 2.32 19.17
C ILE A 777 -50.67 0.91 18.71
N PRO A 778 -51.05 0.74 17.42
CA PRO A 778 -51.27 -0.58 16.85
C PRO A 778 -50.03 -1.47 17.03
N THR A 779 -50.20 -2.58 17.73
CA THR A 779 -49.08 -3.42 18.20
C THR A 779 -49.26 -4.86 17.71
N ARG A 780 -48.19 -5.44 17.15
CA ARG A 780 -48.10 -6.87 16.82
C ARG A 780 -47.28 -7.62 17.88
N PHE A 781 -47.72 -8.81 18.25
CA PHE A 781 -47.01 -9.73 19.14
C PHE A 781 -46.55 -10.96 18.36
N ASN A 782 -45.23 -11.20 18.33
CA ASN A 782 -44.67 -12.32 17.59
C ASN A 782 -44.62 -13.59 18.47
N LEU A 783 -45.51 -14.54 18.19
CA LEU A 783 -45.70 -15.74 19.02
C LEU A 783 -44.57 -16.79 18.86
N ARG A 784 -43.66 -16.59 17.91
CA ARG A 784 -42.41 -17.37 17.80
C ARG A 784 -41.27 -16.81 18.65
N ARG A 785 -41.35 -15.55 19.07
CA ARG A 785 -40.34 -14.88 19.91
C ARG A 785 -40.82 -14.81 21.35
N ARG A 786 -40.68 -15.94 22.04
CA ARG A 786 -41.09 -16.14 23.42
C ARG A 786 -39.91 -16.33 24.38
N PHE A 787 -40.07 -15.90 25.62
CA PHE A 787 -39.05 -16.02 26.67
C PHE A 787 -39.73 -16.24 28.02
N LEU A 788 -39.02 -16.91 28.93
CA LEU A 788 -39.51 -17.14 30.30
C LEU A 788 -38.91 -16.11 31.26
N VAL A 789 -39.77 -15.38 31.96
CA VAL A 789 -39.38 -14.46 33.04
C VAL A 789 -39.94 -14.96 34.37
N PRO A 790 -39.12 -15.02 35.44
CA PRO A 790 -39.66 -15.29 36.77
C PRO A 790 -40.75 -14.26 37.11
N GLU A 791 -41.88 -14.70 37.67
CA GLU A 791 -42.98 -13.79 38.06
C GLU A 791 -42.51 -12.69 39.04
N GLU A 792 -41.45 -12.97 39.79
CA GLU A 792 -40.84 -12.07 40.77
C GLU A 792 -39.76 -11.12 40.19
N ASP A 793 -39.42 -11.20 38.90
CA ASP A 793 -38.33 -10.41 38.28
C ASP A 793 -38.78 -8.96 37.96
N THR A 794 -38.75 -8.12 39.00
CA THR A 794 -39.15 -6.70 38.96
C THR A 794 -38.23 -5.81 38.12
N ALA A 795 -37.05 -6.29 37.74
CA ALA A 795 -36.14 -5.54 36.88
C ALA A 795 -36.58 -5.61 35.41
N ARG A 796 -37.34 -6.64 35.04
CA ARG A 796 -37.77 -6.90 33.65
C ARG A 796 -39.27 -6.78 33.46
N LEU A 797 -40.07 -6.98 34.52
CA LEU A 797 -41.52 -6.80 34.54
C LEU A 797 -41.86 -5.50 35.27
N HIS A 798 -42.32 -4.49 34.52
CA HIS A 798 -42.58 -3.16 35.09
C HIS A 798 -43.99 -3.03 35.65
N HIS A 799 -45.01 -3.16 34.80
CA HIS A 799 -46.42 -3.05 35.19
C HIS A 799 -47.34 -3.73 34.16
N ARG A 800 -48.58 -4.05 34.56
CA ARG A 800 -49.65 -4.57 33.68
C ARG A 800 -50.32 -3.41 32.95
N LEU A 801 -50.48 -3.52 31.62
CA LEU A 801 -51.20 -2.55 30.79
C LEU A 801 -52.71 -2.80 30.84
N GLY A 802 -53.13 -3.98 30.36
CA GLY A 802 -54.52 -4.37 30.20
C GLY A 802 -54.63 -5.85 29.89
N ARG A 803 -55.79 -6.28 29.36
CA ARG A 803 -56.03 -7.65 28.91
C ARG A 803 -56.62 -7.61 27.51
N ILE A 804 -56.29 -8.60 26.69
CA ILE A 804 -56.85 -8.71 25.34
C ILE A 804 -58.35 -9.05 25.38
N SER A 805 -59.08 -8.64 24.35
CA SER A 805 -60.51 -8.95 24.18
C SER A 805 -60.75 -10.46 24.00
N LYS A 806 -61.98 -10.93 24.22
CA LYS A 806 -62.37 -12.34 23.98
C LYS A 806 -62.20 -12.76 22.50
N SER A 807 -62.34 -11.81 21.57
CA SER A 807 -62.06 -12.01 20.14
C SER A 807 -60.56 -12.20 19.89
N ALA A 808 -59.72 -11.38 20.53
CA ALA A 808 -58.28 -11.50 20.47
C ALA A 808 -57.74 -12.76 21.16
N GLU A 809 -58.39 -13.28 22.21
CA GLU A 809 -58.03 -14.56 22.84
C GLU A 809 -58.15 -15.73 21.86
N ASN A 810 -59.18 -15.76 21.02
CA ASN A 810 -59.33 -16.80 19.99
C ASN A 810 -58.22 -16.71 18.93
N ARG A 811 -57.90 -15.49 18.46
CA ARG A 811 -56.79 -15.25 17.53
C ARG A 811 -55.43 -15.57 18.12
N LEU A 812 -55.25 -15.36 19.43
CA LEU A 812 -54.04 -15.79 20.15
C LEU A 812 -53.91 -17.31 20.11
N ARG A 813 -54.99 -18.07 20.38
CA ARG A 813 -54.97 -19.54 20.28
C ARG A 813 -54.65 -20.03 18.87
N GLU A 814 -55.28 -19.44 17.86
CA GLU A 814 -54.98 -19.76 16.44
C GLU A 814 -53.53 -19.44 16.10
N GLY A 815 -53.05 -18.26 16.47
CA GLY A 815 -51.67 -17.85 16.24
C GLY A 815 -50.64 -18.76 16.93
N LEU A 816 -50.97 -19.31 18.10
CA LEU A 816 -50.12 -20.28 18.80
C LEU A 816 -50.08 -21.63 18.08
N LEU A 817 -51.20 -22.08 17.48
CA LEU A 817 -51.22 -23.27 16.63
C LEU A 817 -50.30 -23.08 15.41
N TYR A 818 -50.32 -21.90 14.78
CA TYR A 818 -49.43 -21.57 13.65
C TYR A 818 -47.96 -21.33 14.06
N ALA A 819 -47.72 -20.86 15.29
CA ALA A 819 -46.37 -20.65 15.81
C ALA A 819 -45.60 -21.97 15.98
N GLY A 820 -46.30 -23.07 16.26
CA GLY A 820 -45.74 -24.40 16.50
C GLY A 820 -45.19 -24.58 17.93
N ASP A 821 -44.55 -25.73 18.19
CA ASP A 821 -43.94 -26.01 19.50
C ASP A 821 -42.62 -25.24 19.68
N VAL A 822 -42.74 -23.97 20.09
CA VAL A 822 -41.58 -23.15 20.48
C VAL A 822 -41.33 -23.35 21.97
N SER A 823 -40.16 -23.91 22.33
CA SER A 823 -39.71 -23.99 23.72
C SER A 823 -39.02 -22.66 24.12
N PRO A 824 -39.64 -21.80 24.95
CA PRO A 824 -39.04 -20.53 25.37
C PRO A 824 -37.88 -20.77 26.35
N GLU A 825 -36.80 -19.99 26.23
CA GLU A 825 -35.66 -20.03 27.14
C GLU A 825 -35.83 -19.04 28.32
N PRO A 826 -35.38 -19.38 29.55
CA PRO A 826 -35.31 -18.43 30.65
C PRO A 826 -34.38 -17.25 30.37
N VAL A 827 -34.80 -16.04 30.71
CA VAL A 827 -33.94 -14.86 30.59
C VAL A 827 -32.82 -14.93 31.64
N ALA A 828 -31.57 -15.06 31.19
CA ALA A 828 -30.40 -15.27 32.05
C ALA A 828 -30.33 -14.27 33.22
N GLU A 829 -30.37 -14.72 34.47
CA GLU A 829 -30.18 -13.87 35.65
C GLU A 829 -28.76 -13.26 35.63
N PRO A 830 -28.59 -11.95 35.89
CA PRO A 830 -27.27 -11.34 36.05
C PRO A 830 -26.64 -11.84 37.36
N THR A 831 -25.98 -12.99 37.33
CA THR A 831 -25.22 -13.50 38.47
C THR A 831 -23.90 -12.75 38.61
N ARG A 832 -23.84 -11.87 39.62
CA ARG A 832 -22.61 -11.23 40.10
C ARG A 832 -21.68 -12.33 40.65
N LYS A 833 -20.59 -12.67 39.94
CA LYS A 833 -19.60 -13.65 40.43
C LYS A 833 -18.91 -13.14 41.71
N GLN A 834 -19.16 -13.77 42.86
CA GLN A 834 -18.30 -13.69 44.04
C GLN A 834 -17.10 -14.64 43.90
N ARG A 835 -15.91 -14.16 44.30
CA ARG A 835 -14.65 -14.93 44.33
C ARG A 835 -14.78 -16.13 45.29
N PRO A 836 -14.22 -17.30 44.96
CA PRO A 836 -14.19 -18.41 45.91
C PRO A 836 -13.08 -18.21 46.97
N LEU A 837 -13.49 -18.14 48.24
CA LEU A 837 -12.63 -18.51 49.37
C LEU A 837 -12.55 -20.04 49.39
N VAL A 838 -11.39 -20.60 49.04
CA VAL A 838 -11.14 -22.04 49.18
C VAL A 838 -10.70 -22.33 50.60
N VAL A 839 -11.57 -23.02 51.34
CA VAL A 839 -11.26 -23.69 52.61
C VAL A 839 -10.57 -25.02 52.28
N GLU A 840 -9.36 -25.21 52.80
CA GLU A 840 -8.64 -26.48 52.76
C GLU A 840 -9.41 -27.58 53.52
N ARG A 841 -9.55 -28.75 52.89
CA ARG A 841 -9.74 -30.01 53.61
C ARG A 841 -8.74 -31.05 53.11
N ARG A 842 -7.76 -31.37 53.97
CA ARG A 842 -6.89 -32.55 53.85
C ARG A 842 -7.74 -33.82 53.80
N ARG A 843 -7.42 -34.74 52.88
CA ARG A 843 -7.84 -36.14 52.96
C ARG A 843 -6.66 -37.03 53.30
N SER A 844 -6.89 -37.87 54.30
CA SER A 844 -6.00 -38.88 54.84
C SER A 844 -5.84 -40.08 53.90
N ARG A 845 -4.66 -40.73 54.02
CA ARG A 845 -4.27 -42.02 53.40
C ARG A 845 -5.17 -43.18 53.84
N SER A 846 -5.46 -44.10 52.92
CA SER A 846 -5.24 -45.56 53.09
C SER A 846 -5.47 -46.27 51.73
N VAL A 847 -4.41 -46.86 51.16
CA VAL A 847 -4.08 -48.31 51.08
C VAL A 847 -5.08 -49.14 50.25
N ARG A 848 -4.61 -49.68 49.10
CA ARG A 848 -5.16 -50.86 48.42
C ARG A 848 -4.11 -51.99 48.47
N PRO A 849 -4.51 -53.27 48.67
CA PRO A 849 -3.63 -54.42 48.55
C PRO A 849 -3.51 -54.94 47.08
N PRO A 850 -2.58 -55.87 46.79
CA PRO A 850 -1.97 -56.04 45.47
C PRO A 850 -2.47 -57.25 44.66
N ASN A 851 -2.04 -57.26 43.38
CA ASN A 851 -1.97 -58.38 42.41
C ASN A 851 -3.31 -58.88 41.82
N SER A 852 -3.44 -59.38 40.59
CA SER A 852 -2.52 -59.68 39.48
C SER A 852 -3.36 -60.12 38.28
N ARG A 853 -3.08 -59.60 37.08
CA ARG A 853 -2.77 -60.35 35.85
C ARG A 853 -2.61 -59.40 34.67
#